data_AF-A0A932LAG0-F1
#
_entry.id   AF-A0A932LAG0-F1
#
_cell.length_a   1.000
_cell.length_b   1.000
_cell.length_c   1.000
_cell.angle_alpha   90.00
_cell.angle_beta   90.00
_cell.angle_gamma   90.00
#
_symmetry.space_group_name_H-M   'P 1'
#
loop_
_entity.id
_entity.type
_entity.pdbx_description
1 polymer ?
#
loop_
_entity_poly.entity_id
_entity_poly.type
_entity_poly.pdbx_seq_one_letter_code
_entity_poly.pdbx_strand_id
1 'polypeptide(L)'
;MANSSPQPTHDRTDTVPAGMLAPWHVGDLPDPPSGGWRLWVGLIGPGVLLAGASIGTGEWLFGPAVSAQYGGTLLWLASLSIIGQVFCNLEVMRYTLYCGEPAMVGFFRTRPGPMFWTVVYAALDFASIWPYNASNAAVPLAAAILGHLPGRVSVTVLGWTMSEGEFVTLLGFVIYLAAFLPLIFGGTVYRMLEKVFTAKLVITLVYLVFFALFWVSASNAWEVFAGFFRFGVVPLRADAVIVGRHFTLLERDGPTTYGLKGTLENGEPLVTEFSVARAHRERVYKIGAKLDPEHEAAQTRMLGRALSLIHPGRFFVEDTKNQVTLRLQGQLTAKQAWQLERITVSDAGGERSYGGVADIRDEKLAARVRALVTNQGIEHMNLISYFRNRERDGLPKLNWAMIAAFVAIAGAGGLTNMSFSNYARDKGWGMGAQVGAIPSAVGGRLIALSHVGKVFGADQASLGRWRGWMRHIIRDNLAVWMVCSFIGMALPCMLSLQFIRNAPVEGTRVAAMTADGMAEQFPAYRTLLWSATLLVGFLVLAPGQIMAGDQIARRWTDIIWATNPRVQRLGGNQVKYIYYGILSTYGVWGAIVILARFSPLLIATVGAGLQNVAIGVASLHTLYVNRTLLPRELRPGWFMQLGLVFCGIVFLGISVIVVVTL
;
A
#
# COMPACT_ATOMS: atom_id res chain seq x y z
N MET A 1 -57.38 25.63 -4.17
CA MET A 1 -56.58 24.43 -4.52
C MET A 1 -55.55 24.25 -3.43
N ALA A 2 -55.79 23.30 -2.51
CA ALA A 2 -55.01 23.12 -1.30
C ALA A 2 -53.72 22.34 -1.60
N ASN A 3 -52.60 22.90 -1.16
CA ASN A 3 -51.27 22.29 -1.16
C ASN A 3 -51.27 21.10 -0.20
N SER A 4 -51.25 19.88 -0.72
CA SER A 4 -51.01 18.68 0.07
C SER A 4 -49.53 18.58 0.43
N SER A 5 -49.20 18.92 1.67
CA SER A 5 -47.95 18.55 2.33
C SER A 5 -47.70 17.03 2.22
N PRO A 6 -46.45 16.58 1.96
CA PRO A 6 -46.15 15.16 1.93
C PRO A 6 -46.33 14.57 3.33
N GLN A 7 -47.20 13.58 3.46
CA GLN A 7 -47.38 12.82 4.69
C GLN A 7 -46.09 12.04 5.05
N PRO A 8 -45.81 11.82 6.35
CA PRO A 8 -44.73 10.95 6.77
C PRO A 8 -45.02 9.51 6.33
N THR A 9 -44.08 8.90 5.60
CA THR A 9 -44.14 7.50 5.20
C THR A 9 -44.25 6.63 6.45
N HIS A 10 -45.32 5.84 6.56
CA HIS A 10 -45.48 4.81 7.59
C HIS A 10 -44.25 3.90 7.61
N ASP A 11 -43.47 3.91 8.70
CA ASP A 11 -42.49 2.87 8.98
C ASP A 11 -43.28 1.56 9.12
N ARG A 12 -43.14 0.63 8.16
CA ARG A 12 -43.74 -0.70 8.29
C ARG A 12 -43.13 -1.36 9.52
N THR A 13 -43.95 -1.77 10.49
CA THR A 13 -43.51 -2.50 11.69
C THR A 13 -43.02 -3.92 11.39
N ASP A 14 -42.93 -4.29 10.12
CA ASP A 14 -42.46 -5.59 9.67
C ASP A 14 -40.96 -5.76 9.95
N THR A 15 -40.59 -6.94 10.43
CA THR A 15 -39.20 -7.31 10.68
C THR A 15 -38.82 -8.57 9.92
N VAL A 16 -37.57 -8.65 9.46
CA VAL A 16 -37.00 -9.80 8.75
C VAL A 16 -35.92 -10.46 9.61
N PRO A 17 -35.94 -11.80 9.79
CA PRO A 17 -34.87 -12.52 10.49
C PRO A 17 -33.50 -12.24 9.88
N ALA A 18 -32.52 -11.92 10.72
CA ALA A 18 -31.22 -11.41 10.28
C ALA A 18 -30.05 -12.13 10.98
N GLY A 19 -30.11 -13.46 11.01
CA GLY A 19 -29.09 -14.31 11.62
C GLY A 19 -29.12 -14.27 13.15
N MET A 20 -27.95 -14.11 13.77
CA MET A 20 -27.73 -14.20 15.22
C MET A 20 -27.94 -12.88 15.98
N LEU A 21 -28.16 -11.76 15.30
CA LEU A 21 -28.43 -10.45 15.93
C LEU A 21 -29.91 -10.04 15.72
N ALA A 22 -30.28 -8.87 16.26
CA ALA A 22 -31.64 -8.34 16.15
C ALA A 22 -32.16 -8.33 14.69
N PRO A 23 -33.44 -8.67 14.47
CA PRO A 23 -34.02 -8.74 13.13
C PRO A 23 -34.05 -7.36 12.48
N TRP A 24 -33.89 -7.29 11.16
CA TRP A 24 -33.92 -6.02 10.44
C TRP A 24 -35.34 -5.48 10.32
N HIS A 25 -35.49 -4.15 10.35
CA HIS A 25 -36.76 -3.51 10.02
C HIS A 25 -36.95 -3.41 8.50
N VAL A 26 -38.20 -3.34 8.04
CA VAL A 26 -38.50 -3.14 6.62
C VAL A 26 -38.73 -1.66 6.34
N GLY A 27 -38.05 -1.12 5.33
CA GLY A 27 -38.23 0.23 4.82
C GLY A 27 -38.15 0.29 3.29
N ASP A 28 -38.14 1.51 2.75
CA ASP A 28 -38.11 1.74 1.31
C ASP A 28 -36.70 2.05 0.81
N LEU A 29 -36.32 1.39 -0.29
CA LEU A 29 -35.06 1.65 -0.99
C LEU A 29 -35.14 2.99 -1.72
N PRO A 30 -34.28 3.97 -1.40
CA PRO A 30 -34.25 5.26 -2.10
C PRO A 30 -33.88 5.12 -3.57
N ASP A 31 -34.22 6.13 -4.37
CA ASP A 31 -33.83 6.16 -5.77
C ASP A 31 -32.31 6.31 -5.94
N PRO A 32 -31.70 5.58 -6.89
CA PRO A 32 -30.29 5.74 -7.20
C PRO A 32 -30.03 7.11 -7.86
N PRO A 33 -28.78 7.61 -7.81
CA PRO A 33 -28.43 8.87 -8.46
C PRO A 33 -28.81 8.90 -9.94
N SER A 34 -29.45 10.00 -10.37
CA SER A 34 -29.89 10.19 -11.75
C SER A 34 -28.72 10.52 -12.69
N GLY A 35 -28.93 10.33 -14.00
CA GLY A 35 -27.89 10.52 -15.03
C GLY A 35 -27.43 11.97 -15.21
N GLY A 36 -26.40 12.16 -16.05
CA GLY A 36 -25.82 13.48 -16.36
C GLY A 36 -24.69 13.89 -15.39
N TRP A 37 -24.40 15.19 -15.31
CA TRP A 37 -23.32 15.73 -14.47
C TRP A 37 -23.54 15.48 -12.95
N ARG A 38 -24.81 15.39 -12.53
CA ARG A 38 -25.18 15.06 -11.14
C ARG A 38 -24.72 13.65 -10.72
N LEU A 39 -24.58 12.73 -11.68
CA LEU A 39 -23.99 11.41 -11.44
C LEU A 39 -22.53 11.53 -10.98
N TRP A 40 -21.74 12.39 -11.63
CA TRP A 40 -20.32 12.59 -11.30
C TRP A 40 -20.14 13.21 -9.92
N VAL A 41 -21.00 14.16 -9.55
CA VAL A 41 -21.02 14.71 -8.18
C VAL A 41 -21.42 13.63 -7.17
N GLY A 42 -22.35 12.74 -7.53
CA GLY A 42 -22.72 11.59 -6.71
C GLY A 42 -21.59 10.57 -6.50
N LEU A 43 -20.62 10.48 -7.43
CA LEU A 43 -19.43 9.63 -7.32
C LEU A 43 -18.34 10.23 -6.41
N ILE A 44 -18.44 11.51 -6.05
CA ILE A 44 -17.59 12.11 -5.02
C ILE A 44 -18.10 11.60 -3.68
N GLY A 45 -17.51 10.50 -3.21
CA GLY A 45 -17.94 9.79 -2.02
C GLY A 45 -16.96 8.68 -1.60
N PRO A 46 -17.44 7.45 -1.28
CA PRO A 46 -16.61 6.31 -0.88
C PRO A 46 -15.43 6.01 -1.83
N GLY A 47 -15.63 5.97 -3.15
CA GLY A 47 -14.56 5.66 -4.10
C GLY A 47 -13.47 6.72 -4.17
N VAL A 48 -13.81 8.02 -4.15
CA VAL A 48 -12.82 9.11 -4.10
C VAL A 48 -12.08 9.13 -2.76
N LEU A 49 -12.83 8.99 -1.66
CA LEU A 49 -12.24 8.94 -0.31
C LEU A 49 -11.25 7.79 -0.21
N LEU A 50 -11.67 6.60 -0.64
CA LEU A 50 -10.82 5.42 -0.60
C LEU A 50 -9.74 5.41 -1.67
N ALA A 51 -9.90 6.14 -2.77
CA ALA A 51 -8.81 6.39 -3.71
C ALA A 51 -7.73 7.30 -3.07
N GLY A 52 -8.15 8.36 -2.36
CA GLY A 52 -7.23 9.19 -1.59
C GLY A 52 -6.57 8.44 -0.44
N ALA A 53 -7.29 7.50 0.16
CA ALA A 53 -6.75 6.55 1.14
C ALA A 53 -5.73 5.62 0.50
N SER A 54 -6.04 5.12 -0.70
CA SER A 54 -5.19 4.22 -1.44
C SER A 54 -3.86 4.88 -1.76
N ILE A 55 -3.83 6.14 -2.18
CA ILE A 55 -2.54 6.84 -2.34
C ILE A 55 -1.94 7.14 -0.97
N GLY A 56 -1.28 6.16 -0.37
CA GLY A 56 -0.77 6.18 1.00
C GLY A 56 0.59 5.52 1.11
N THR A 57 0.76 4.74 2.18
CA THR A 57 2.01 4.04 2.48
C THR A 57 2.38 2.99 1.42
N GLY A 58 1.41 2.30 0.81
CA GLY A 58 1.68 1.33 -0.26
C GLY A 58 2.36 1.97 -1.47
N GLU A 59 1.80 3.08 -1.92
CA GLU A 59 2.08 3.76 -3.17
C GLU A 59 3.28 4.71 -3.02
N TRP A 60 3.55 5.22 -1.82
CA TRP A 60 4.68 6.13 -1.58
C TRP A 60 5.92 5.44 -0.98
N LEU A 61 5.74 4.33 -0.25
CA LEU A 61 6.85 3.61 0.37
C LEU A 61 7.12 2.28 -0.34
N PHE A 62 6.16 1.36 -0.31
CA PHE A 62 6.42 -0.03 -0.72
C PHE A 62 6.52 -0.22 -2.23
N GLY A 63 5.67 0.41 -3.02
CA GLY A 63 5.70 0.39 -4.48
C GLY A 63 7.02 0.97 -5.02
N PRO A 64 7.35 2.23 -4.69
CA PRO A 64 8.65 2.83 -4.98
C PRO A 64 9.82 1.98 -4.54
N ALA A 65 9.78 1.39 -3.35
CA ALA A 65 10.82 0.51 -2.85
C ALA A 65 11.01 -0.77 -3.67
N VAL A 66 9.90 -1.44 -4.01
CA VAL A 66 9.89 -2.63 -4.86
C VAL A 66 10.39 -2.27 -6.25
N SER A 67 9.95 -1.16 -6.82
CA SER A 67 10.40 -0.73 -8.15
C SER A 67 11.87 -0.33 -8.17
N ALA A 68 12.36 0.45 -7.20
CA ALA A 68 13.77 0.81 -7.08
C ALA A 68 14.69 -0.42 -7.09
N GLN A 69 14.27 -1.50 -6.42
CA GLN A 69 15.05 -2.72 -6.33
C GLN A 69 14.80 -3.72 -7.48
N TYR A 70 13.59 -3.82 -7.99
CA TYR A 70 13.21 -4.94 -8.86
C TYR A 70 12.72 -4.51 -10.25
N GLY A 71 12.83 -3.23 -10.56
CA GLY A 71 12.25 -2.67 -11.77
C GLY A 71 10.72 -2.67 -11.72
N GLY A 72 10.09 -2.48 -12.89
CA GLY A 72 8.64 -2.65 -13.05
C GLY A 72 8.16 -4.11 -12.91
N THR A 73 9.07 -5.09 -12.81
CA THR A 73 8.76 -6.52 -12.99
C THR A 73 7.74 -7.08 -12.03
N LEU A 74 7.68 -6.63 -10.77
CA LEU A 74 6.77 -7.17 -9.76
C LEU A 74 5.43 -6.41 -9.67
N LEU A 75 5.20 -5.39 -10.50
CA LEU A 75 3.98 -4.59 -10.45
C LEU A 75 2.70 -5.36 -10.83
N TRP A 76 2.82 -6.49 -11.54
CA TRP A 76 1.68 -7.39 -11.78
C TRP A 76 1.07 -7.94 -10.48
N LEU A 77 1.83 -8.02 -9.39
CA LEU A 77 1.30 -8.39 -8.09
C LEU A 77 0.35 -7.30 -7.53
N ALA A 78 0.64 -6.03 -7.78
CA ALA A 78 -0.31 -4.95 -7.48
C ALA A 78 -1.57 -5.05 -8.36
N SER A 79 -1.45 -5.45 -9.63
CA SER A 79 -2.63 -5.70 -10.48
C SER A 79 -3.54 -6.77 -9.89
N LEU A 80 -2.98 -7.90 -9.45
CA LEU A 80 -3.77 -8.97 -8.81
C LEU A 80 -4.42 -8.48 -7.51
N SER A 81 -3.68 -7.71 -6.71
CA SER A 81 -4.18 -7.11 -5.47
C SER A 81 -5.36 -6.19 -5.72
N ILE A 82 -5.20 -5.20 -6.61
CA ILE A 82 -6.23 -4.20 -6.93
C ILE A 82 -7.47 -4.89 -7.52
N ILE A 83 -7.30 -5.82 -8.47
CA ILE A 83 -8.41 -6.56 -9.08
C ILE A 83 -9.15 -7.40 -8.04
N GLY A 84 -8.43 -8.14 -7.19
CA GLY A 84 -9.05 -8.94 -6.13
C GLY A 84 -9.85 -8.07 -5.16
N GLN A 85 -9.29 -6.93 -4.78
CA GLN A 85 -9.94 -5.95 -3.91
C GLN A 85 -11.22 -5.37 -4.51
N VAL A 86 -11.30 -5.12 -5.83
CA VAL A 86 -12.54 -4.64 -6.48
C VAL A 86 -13.71 -5.57 -6.15
N PHE A 87 -13.54 -6.89 -6.29
CA PHE A 87 -14.60 -7.86 -5.99
C PHE A 87 -15.00 -7.80 -4.51
N CYS A 88 -14.02 -7.70 -3.62
CA CYS A 88 -14.25 -7.56 -2.19
C CYS A 88 -15.05 -6.28 -1.88
N ASN A 89 -14.61 -5.13 -2.40
CA ASN A 89 -15.22 -3.82 -2.18
C ASN A 89 -16.67 -3.78 -2.65
N LEU A 90 -16.94 -4.28 -3.85
CA LEU A 90 -18.29 -4.32 -4.41
C LEU A 90 -19.25 -5.17 -3.56
N GLU A 91 -18.77 -6.28 -3.04
CA GLU A 91 -19.60 -7.23 -2.30
C GLU A 91 -19.81 -6.82 -0.83
N VAL A 92 -18.85 -6.14 -0.20
CA VAL A 92 -19.10 -5.51 1.11
C VAL A 92 -20.04 -4.32 0.98
N MET A 93 -19.98 -3.57 -0.13
CA MET A 93 -20.95 -2.50 -0.40
C MET A 93 -22.33 -3.05 -0.73
N ARG A 94 -22.44 -4.13 -1.51
CA ARG A 94 -23.72 -4.81 -1.79
C ARG A 94 -24.47 -5.10 -0.50
N TYR A 95 -23.76 -5.62 0.50
CA TYR A 95 -24.34 -5.90 1.82
C TYR A 95 -24.95 -4.64 2.44
N THR A 96 -24.17 -3.56 2.56
CA THR A 96 -24.65 -2.30 3.13
C THR A 96 -25.76 -1.63 2.31
N LEU A 97 -25.70 -1.73 0.98
CA LEU A 97 -26.77 -1.21 0.13
C LEU A 97 -28.11 -1.89 0.43
N TYR A 98 -28.08 -3.17 0.85
CA TYR A 98 -29.27 -3.94 1.17
C TYR A 98 -29.81 -3.71 2.59
N CYS A 99 -28.96 -3.62 3.61
CA CYS A 99 -29.41 -3.54 5.01
C CYS A 99 -29.04 -2.25 5.75
N GLY A 100 -28.21 -1.39 5.15
CA GLY A 100 -27.68 -0.18 5.76
C GLY A 100 -26.64 -0.42 6.86
N GLU A 101 -26.34 -1.67 7.20
CA GLU A 101 -25.27 -2.03 8.15
C GLU A 101 -23.93 -2.21 7.42
N PRO A 102 -22.79 -1.88 8.06
CA PRO A 102 -21.48 -2.25 7.55
C PRO A 102 -21.30 -3.77 7.44
N ALA A 103 -20.55 -4.25 6.45
CA ALA A 103 -20.34 -5.69 6.22
C ALA A 103 -19.76 -6.42 7.43
N MET A 104 -18.89 -5.76 8.18
CA MET A 104 -18.32 -6.28 9.43
C MET A 104 -19.39 -6.58 10.49
N VAL A 105 -20.48 -5.80 10.57
CA VAL A 105 -21.61 -6.15 11.46
C VAL A 105 -22.30 -7.41 10.96
N GLY A 106 -22.43 -7.57 9.64
CA GLY A 106 -22.95 -8.78 9.01
C GLY A 106 -22.16 -10.04 9.31
N PHE A 107 -20.84 -9.93 9.47
CA PHE A 107 -19.98 -11.05 9.88
C PHE A 107 -20.41 -11.61 11.25
N PHE A 108 -20.82 -10.73 12.17
CA PHE A 108 -21.22 -11.10 13.52
C PHE A 108 -22.66 -11.64 13.59
N ARG A 109 -23.44 -11.48 12.51
CA ARG A 109 -24.76 -12.12 12.36
C ARG A 109 -24.67 -13.60 11.99
N THR A 110 -23.51 -14.10 11.59
CA THR A 110 -23.35 -15.50 11.15
C THR A 110 -22.92 -16.43 12.30
N ARG A 111 -23.13 -17.74 12.14
CA ARG A 111 -22.56 -18.76 13.03
C ARG A 111 -21.04 -18.79 12.85
N PRO A 112 -20.22 -18.98 13.90
CA PRO A 112 -20.58 -19.44 15.26
C PRO A 112 -21.16 -18.40 16.22
N GLY A 113 -21.20 -17.12 15.83
CA GLY A 113 -21.84 -16.04 16.58
C GLY A 113 -20.89 -14.93 17.01
N PRO A 114 -21.42 -13.85 17.62
CA PRO A 114 -20.68 -12.61 17.85
C PRO A 114 -19.41 -12.75 18.71
N MET A 115 -19.44 -13.57 19.76
CA MET A 115 -18.29 -13.74 20.66
C MET A 115 -17.10 -14.40 19.98
N PHE A 116 -17.34 -15.43 19.17
CA PHE A 116 -16.31 -16.10 18.40
C PHE A 116 -15.68 -15.13 17.39
N TRP A 117 -16.53 -14.43 16.63
CA TRP A 117 -16.07 -13.47 15.63
C TRP A 117 -15.35 -12.27 16.25
N THR A 118 -15.69 -11.87 17.48
CA THR A 118 -14.95 -10.86 18.24
C THR A 118 -13.48 -11.27 18.40
N VAL A 119 -13.22 -12.49 18.85
CA VAL A 119 -11.84 -12.98 19.06
C VAL A 119 -11.09 -13.08 17.74
N VAL A 120 -11.72 -13.64 16.71
CA VAL A 120 -11.10 -13.79 15.37
C VAL A 120 -10.74 -12.43 14.78
N TYR A 121 -11.69 -11.49 14.73
CA TYR A 121 -11.42 -10.18 14.13
C TYR A 121 -10.55 -9.29 15.03
N ALA A 122 -10.54 -9.47 16.34
CA ALA A 122 -9.56 -8.81 17.21
C ALA A 122 -8.13 -9.29 16.90
N ALA A 123 -7.94 -10.59 16.66
CA ALA A 123 -6.64 -11.13 16.27
C ALA A 123 -6.21 -10.65 14.87
N LEU A 124 -7.13 -10.65 13.90
CA LEU A 124 -6.85 -10.17 12.53
C LEU A 124 -6.58 -8.66 12.48
N ASP A 125 -7.26 -7.88 13.33
CA ASP A 125 -7.12 -6.43 13.39
C ASP A 125 -5.97 -5.96 14.28
N PHE A 126 -5.27 -6.88 14.95
CA PHE A 126 -4.11 -6.58 15.79
C PHE A 126 -3.03 -5.82 15.02
N ALA A 127 -2.91 -6.03 13.71
CA ALA A 127 -1.98 -5.30 12.85
C ALA A 127 -2.36 -3.84 12.59
N SER A 128 -3.61 -3.44 12.81
CA SER A 128 -4.05 -2.06 12.58
C SER A 128 -3.67 -1.13 13.73
N ILE A 129 -3.36 -1.67 14.93
CA ILE A 129 -3.15 -0.86 16.14
C ILE A 129 -1.86 -0.02 16.11
N TRP A 130 -1.01 -0.24 15.11
CA TRP A 130 0.31 0.37 15.04
C TRP A 130 0.30 1.75 14.32
N PRO A 131 0.93 2.79 14.89
CA PRO A 131 0.89 4.16 14.36
C PRO A 131 1.96 4.41 13.28
N TYR A 132 2.16 3.46 12.36
CA TYR A 132 3.26 3.54 11.41
C TYR A 132 3.12 4.69 10.39
N ASN A 133 1.89 5.14 10.08
CA ASN A 133 1.67 6.25 9.14
C ASN A 133 2.25 7.57 9.69
N ALA A 134 2.00 7.88 10.97
CA ALA A 134 2.59 9.04 11.62
C ALA A 134 4.12 8.95 11.70
N SER A 135 4.65 7.79 12.10
CA SER A 135 6.10 7.58 12.20
C SER A 135 6.80 7.72 10.84
N ASN A 136 6.20 7.24 9.75
CA ASN A 136 6.76 7.42 8.41
C ASN A 136 6.57 8.84 7.87
N ALA A 137 5.47 9.53 8.22
CA ALA A 137 5.24 10.94 7.85
C ALA A 137 6.24 11.89 8.54
N ALA A 138 6.76 11.51 9.70
CA ALA A 138 7.76 12.29 10.42
C ALA A 138 9.08 12.44 9.67
N VAL A 139 9.43 11.47 8.83
CA VAL A 139 10.70 11.44 8.09
C VAL A 139 10.79 12.55 7.05
N PRO A 140 9.84 12.71 6.10
CA PRO A 140 9.90 13.82 5.16
C PRO A 140 9.77 15.18 5.85
N LEU A 141 9.02 15.28 6.95
CA LEU A 141 8.95 16.50 7.74
C LEU A 141 10.30 16.84 8.38
N ALA A 142 10.96 15.86 9.00
CA ALA A 142 12.28 16.01 9.57
C ALA A 142 13.31 16.38 8.49
N ALA A 143 13.29 15.70 7.35
CA ALA A 143 14.17 15.99 6.23
C ALA A 143 13.98 17.42 5.69
N ALA A 144 12.75 17.92 5.66
CA ALA A 144 12.45 19.28 5.25
C ALA A 144 12.99 20.31 6.25
N ILE A 145 12.92 20.01 7.55
CA ILE A 145 13.43 20.89 8.62
C ILE A 145 14.97 20.87 8.68
N LEU A 146 15.58 19.70 8.54
CA LEU A 146 17.04 19.51 8.63
C LEU A 146 17.77 19.93 7.34
N GLY A 147 17.09 19.89 6.18
CA GLY A 147 17.70 20.15 4.88
C GLY A 147 18.51 18.99 4.30
N HIS A 148 18.54 17.85 4.99
CA HIS A 148 19.15 16.60 4.51
C HIS A 148 18.39 15.40 5.08
N LEU A 149 18.70 14.19 4.61
CA LEU A 149 18.10 12.98 5.13
C LEU A 149 18.49 12.77 6.61
N PRO A 150 17.52 12.48 7.51
CA PRO A 150 17.82 12.18 8.91
C PRO A 150 18.76 10.97 9.03
N GLY A 151 19.83 11.14 9.80
CA GLY A 151 20.87 10.15 10.04
C GLY A 151 21.13 9.92 11.54
N ARG A 152 22.40 9.72 11.89
CA ARG A 152 22.87 9.50 13.28
C ARG A 152 23.51 10.75 13.90
N VAL A 153 23.40 11.89 13.22
CA VAL A 153 23.95 13.16 13.69
C VAL A 153 23.05 13.74 14.79
N SER A 154 23.61 14.60 15.64
CA SER A 154 22.86 15.29 16.69
C SER A 154 22.38 16.66 16.19
N VAL A 155 21.16 17.02 16.54
CA VAL A 155 20.54 18.30 16.24
C VAL A 155 20.22 19.02 17.55
N THR A 156 20.39 20.35 17.56
CA THR A 156 19.96 21.19 18.69
C THR A 156 18.73 21.97 18.28
N VAL A 157 17.60 21.67 18.92
CA VAL A 157 16.31 22.33 18.66
C VAL A 157 15.81 22.94 19.96
N LEU A 158 15.49 24.25 19.95
CA LEU A 158 15.00 24.97 21.11
C LEU A 158 15.88 24.82 22.38
N GLY A 159 17.20 24.71 22.20
CA GLY A 159 18.16 24.53 23.29
C GLY A 159 18.37 23.10 23.78
N TRP A 160 17.71 22.10 23.18
CA TRP A 160 17.87 20.69 23.52
C TRP A 160 18.67 19.97 22.44
N THR A 161 19.79 19.34 22.80
CA THR A 161 20.57 18.48 21.91
C THR A 161 20.02 17.05 21.95
N MET A 162 19.62 16.53 20.80
CA MET A 162 19.11 15.17 20.63
C MET A 162 19.60 14.58 19.32
N SER A 163 19.57 13.26 19.17
CA SER A 163 19.85 12.66 17.86
C SER A 163 18.75 12.98 16.84
N GLU A 164 19.08 13.03 15.56
CA GLU A 164 18.08 13.22 14.50
C GLU A 164 17.00 12.13 14.49
N GLY A 165 17.35 10.89 14.86
CA GLY A 165 16.37 9.82 15.04
C GLY A 165 15.37 10.09 16.18
N GLU A 166 15.82 10.73 17.26
CA GLU A 166 14.94 11.17 18.35
C GLU A 166 14.06 12.34 17.91
N PHE A 167 14.61 13.27 17.14
CA PHE A 167 13.84 14.35 16.55
C PHE A 167 12.73 13.84 15.62
N VAL A 168 13.02 12.84 14.77
CA VAL A 168 12.01 12.16 13.94
C VAL A 168 10.93 11.51 14.81
N THR A 169 11.32 10.88 15.92
CA THR A 169 10.37 10.24 16.84
C THR A 169 9.45 11.26 17.51
N LEU A 170 10.01 12.41 17.94
CA LEU A 170 9.25 13.53 18.50
C LEU A 170 8.25 14.09 17.49
N LEU A 171 8.67 14.31 16.24
CA LEU A 171 7.78 14.76 15.17
C LEU A 171 6.68 13.72 14.89
N GLY A 172 7.01 12.43 14.89
CA GLY A 172 6.04 11.35 14.74
C GLY A 172 4.97 11.39 15.82
N PHE A 173 5.37 11.63 17.07
CA PHE A 173 4.45 11.81 18.19
C PHE A 173 3.53 13.03 18.01
N VAL A 174 4.08 14.17 17.60
CA VAL A 174 3.29 15.39 17.33
C VAL A 174 2.30 15.17 16.19
N ILE A 175 2.73 14.59 15.07
CA ILE A 175 1.88 14.27 13.93
C ILE A 175 0.76 13.31 14.34
N TYR A 176 1.09 12.29 15.14
CA TYR A 176 0.14 11.30 15.62
C TYR A 176 -0.97 11.95 16.47
N LEU A 177 -0.62 12.81 17.42
CA LEU A 177 -1.62 13.54 18.21
C LEU A 177 -2.43 14.51 17.35
N ALA A 178 -1.78 15.24 16.44
CA ALA A 178 -2.45 16.16 15.52
C ALA A 178 -3.44 15.45 14.59
N ALA A 179 -3.21 14.17 14.25
CA ALA A 179 -4.10 13.38 13.41
C ALA A 179 -5.51 13.18 14.00
N PHE A 180 -5.69 13.34 15.31
CA PHE A 180 -7.01 13.25 15.95
C PHE A 180 -7.81 14.55 15.89
N LEU A 181 -7.17 15.70 15.68
CA LEU A 181 -7.86 16.99 15.65
C LEU A 181 -8.97 17.03 14.57
N PRO A 182 -8.74 16.60 13.31
CA PRO A 182 -9.78 16.63 12.28
C PRO A 182 -10.99 15.74 12.60
N LEU A 183 -10.81 14.70 13.42
CA LEU A 183 -11.89 13.78 13.82
C LEU A 183 -12.80 14.38 14.91
N ILE A 184 -12.35 15.42 15.62
CA ILE A 184 -13.10 16.07 16.71
C ILE A 184 -14.07 17.13 16.17
N PHE A 185 -13.68 17.82 15.09
CA PHE A 185 -14.41 18.94 14.50
C PHE A 185 -15.21 18.53 13.25
N GLY A 186 -16.09 19.41 12.74
CA GLY A 186 -16.55 19.34 11.34
C GLY A 186 -17.87 18.63 11.02
N GLY A 187 -18.77 18.46 11.99
CA GLY A 187 -20.12 17.95 11.75
C GLY A 187 -20.20 16.42 11.77
N THR A 188 -19.78 15.75 10.69
CA THR A 188 -19.59 14.28 10.67
C THR A 188 -18.16 13.92 10.34
N VAL A 189 -17.67 12.84 10.95
CA VAL A 189 -16.30 12.35 10.73
C VAL A 189 -16.05 12.07 9.24
N TYR A 190 -17.03 11.47 8.56
CA TYR A 190 -16.96 11.18 7.14
C TYR A 190 -16.72 12.45 6.28
N ARG A 191 -17.46 13.54 6.50
CA ARG A 191 -17.31 14.77 5.70
C ARG A 191 -15.95 15.44 5.88
N MET A 192 -15.36 15.33 7.07
CA MET A 192 -14.01 15.83 7.31
C MET A 192 -12.97 15.00 6.57
N LEU A 193 -13.07 13.67 6.66
CA LEU A 193 -12.18 12.78 5.92
C LEU A 193 -12.31 13.02 4.40
N GLU A 194 -13.54 13.15 3.89
CA GLU A 194 -13.80 13.43 2.46
C GLU A 194 -13.03 14.67 2.00
N LYS A 195 -13.14 15.79 2.73
CA LYS A 195 -12.42 17.04 2.39
C LYS A 195 -10.91 16.88 2.43
N VAL A 196 -10.37 16.31 3.51
CA VAL A 196 -8.92 16.15 3.70
C VAL A 196 -8.33 15.26 2.60
N PHE A 197 -8.97 14.13 2.32
CA PHE A 197 -8.49 13.16 1.33
C PHE A 197 -8.67 13.65 -0.10
N THR A 198 -9.76 14.34 -0.42
CA THR A 198 -9.91 14.96 -1.75
C THR A 198 -8.84 16.02 -2.00
N ALA A 199 -8.57 16.90 -1.03
CA ALA A 199 -7.51 17.92 -1.16
C ALA A 199 -6.13 17.28 -1.33
N LYS A 200 -5.79 16.31 -0.47
CA LYS A 200 -4.56 15.50 -0.57
C LYS A 200 -4.42 14.86 -1.96
N LEU A 201 -5.48 14.18 -2.43
CA LEU A 201 -5.49 13.43 -3.67
C LEU A 201 -5.18 14.33 -4.87
N VAL A 202 -5.86 15.49 -4.95
CA VAL A 202 -5.65 16.45 -6.04
C VAL A 202 -4.23 16.98 -6.04
N ILE A 203 -3.71 17.44 -4.88
CA ILE A 203 -2.35 17.99 -4.78
C ILE A 203 -1.31 16.94 -5.20
N THR A 204 -1.45 15.72 -4.67
CA THR A 204 -0.50 14.62 -4.91
C THR A 204 -0.52 14.18 -6.37
N LEU A 205 -1.70 13.97 -6.97
CA LEU A 205 -1.81 13.54 -8.35
C LEU A 205 -1.33 14.62 -9.33
N VAL A 206 -1.66 15.89 -9.11
CA VAL A 206 -1.17 16.99 -9.95
C VAL A 206 0.35 17.03 -9.95
N TYR A 207 0.97 16.93 -8.76
CA TYR A 207 2.43 16.88 -8.63
C TYR A 207 3.03 15.68 -9.38
N LEU A 208 2.53 14.48 -9.10
CA LEU A 208 3.06 13.24 -9.65
C LEU A 208 2.88 13.16 -11.17
N VAL A 209 1.73 13.57 -11.70
CA VAL A 209 1.46 13.60 -13.15
C VAL A 209 2.38 14.60 -13.83
N PHE A 210 2.58 15.79 -13.25
CA PHE A 210 3.48 16.79 -13.80
C PHE A 210 4.91 16.24 -13.94
N PHE A 211 5.47 15.65 -12.88
CA PHE A 211 6.82 15.07 -12.96
C PHE A 211 6.90 13.84 -13.86
N ALA A 212 5.88 12.99 -13.87
CA ALA A 212 5.83 11.84 -14.76
C ALA A 212 5.82 12.25 -16.24
N LEU A 213 5.10 13.32 -16.61
CA LEU A 213 5.01 13.75 -18.01
C LEU A 213 6.27 14.45 -18.51
N PHE A 214 6.89 15.30 -17.68
CA PHE A 214 7.98 16.18 -18.14
C PHE A 214 9.38 15.63 -17.82
N TRP A 215 9.52 14.80 -16.78
CA TRP A 215 10.84 14.38 -16.26
C TRP A 215 11.13 12.88 -16.32
N VAL A 216 10.11 12.02 -16.40
CA VAL A 216 10.31 10.57 -16.52
C VAL A 216 10.59 10.19 -17.98
N SER A 217 11.58 9.33 -18.20
CA SER A 217 11.88 8.81 -19.54
C SER A 217 10.79 7.86 -20.05
N ALA A 218 10.53 7.86 -21.36
CA ALA A 218 9.54 6.97 -21.98
C ALA A 218 9.85 5.49 -21.72
N SER A 219 11.14 5.13 -21.63
CA SER A 219 11.57 3.78 -21.28
C SER A 219 11.18 3.39 -19.86
N ASN A 220 11.42 4.25 -18.87
CA ASN A 220 11.03 4.00 -17.48
C ASN A 220 9.50 3.97 -17.33
N ALA A 221 8.79 4.89 -17.99
CA ALA A 221 7.33 4.90 -17.99
C ALA A 221 6.74 3.60 -18.59
N TRP A 222 7.31 3.13 -19.70
CA TRP A 222 6.92 1.86 -20.31
C TRP A 222 7.27 0.66 -19.43
N GLU A 223 8.42 0.67 -18.75
CA GLU A 223 8.79 -0.42 -17.83
C GLU A 223 7.77 -0.57 -16.69
N VAL A 224 7.33 0.54 -16.09
CA VAL A 224 6.27 0.54 -15.08
C VAL A 224 4.96 0.05 -15.67
N PHE A 225 4.54 0.63 -16.79
CA PHE A 225 3.27 0.29 -17.44
C PHE A 225 3.21 -1.19 -17.81
N ALA A 226 4.22 -1.70 -18.52
CA ALA A 226 4.32 -3.11 -18.89
C ALA A 226 4.41 -4.01 -17.66
N GLY A 227 5.03 -3.54 -16.58
CA GLY A 227 5.14 -4.21 -15.29
C GLY A 227 3.81 -4.73 -14.74
N PHE A 228 2.74 -3.94 -14.85
CA PHE A 228 1.39 -4.33 -14.40
C PHE A 228 0.80 -5.53 -15.15
N PHE A 229 1.36 -5.89 -16.31
CA PHE A 229 0.86 -6.98 -17.16
C PHE A 229 1.84 -8.16 -17.29
N ARG A 230 2.99 -8.13 -16.60
CA ARG A 230 4.02 -9.19 -16.62
C ARG A 230 3.67 -10.36 -15.68
N PHE A 231 2.47 -10.91 -15.81
CA PHE A 231 1.99 -11.98 -14.93
C PHE A 231 2.94 -13.18 -14.87
N GLY A 232 3.27 -13.60 -13.65
CA GLY A 232 4.11 -14.77 -13.41
C GLY A 232 5.58 -14.60 -13.80
N VAL A 233 6.08 -13.37 -13.92
CA VAL A 233 7.49 -13.08 -14.16
C VAL A 233 8.18 -12.69 -12.85
N VAL A 234 9.38 -13.24 -12.64
CA VAL A 234 10.27 -12.89 -11.53
C VAL A 234 11.53 -12.18 -12.03
N PRO A 235 12.00 -11.16 -11.29
CA PRO A 235 13.24 -10.47 -11.60
C PRO A 235 14.42 -11.24 -10.99
N LEU A 236 15.39 -11.59 -11.82
CA LEU A 236 16.68 -12.10 -11.40
C LEU A 236 17.72 -11.01 -11.56
N ARG A 237 18.29 -10.55 -10.46
CA ARG A 237 19.34 -9.53 -10.50
C ARG A 237 20.66 -10.14 -10.95
N ALA A 238 21.42 -9.38 -11.74
CA ALA A 238 22.82 -9.67 -12.04
C ALA A 238 23.68 -9.69 -10.76
N ASP A 239 24.83 -10.39 -10.81
CA ASP A 239 25.74 -10.52 -9.68
C ASP A 239 26.26 -9.15 -9.17
N ALA A 240 26.55 -8.19 -10.06
CA ALA A 240 26.81 -6.82 -9.69
C ALA A 240 25.98 -5.82 -10.51
N VAL A 241 25.37 -4.84 -9.85
CA VAL A 241 24.67 -3.72 -10.47
C VAL A 241 25.07 -2.45 -9.74
N ILE A 242 25.63 -1.49 -10.47
CA ILE A 242 26.04 -0.18 -9.95
C ILE A 242 25.45 0.89 -10.85
N VAL A 243 24.71 1.82 -10.24
CA VAL A 243 23.99 2.90 -10.92
C VAL A 243 24.28 4.19 -10.20
N GLY A 244 25.08 5.06 -10.81
CA GLY A 244 25.55 6.29 -10.17
C GLY A 244 26.20 5.99 -8.82
N ARG A 245 25.56 6.40 -7.73
CA ARG A 245 26.03 6.20 -6.35
C ARG A 245 25.52 4.94 -5.67
N HIS A 246 24.61 4.18 -6.27
CA HIS A 246 24.00 3.00 -5.65
C HIS A 246 24.66 1.73 -6.15
N PHE A 247 25.02 0.84 -5.24
CA PHE A 247 25.71 -0.40 -5.57
C PHE A 247 25.04 -1.62 -4.94
N THR A 248 25.05 -2.71 -5.69
CA THR A 248 24.68 -4.04 -5.21
C THR A 248 25.63 -5.05 -5.82
N LEU A 249 26.29 -5.84 -4.98
CA LEU A 249 27.25 -6.85 -5.38
C LEU A 249 26.92 -8.18 -4.71
N LEU A 250 27.16 -9.26 -5.43
CA LEU A 250 27.07 -10.64 -4.99
C LEU A 250 28.40 -11.31 -5.34
N GLU A 251 29.05 -11.88 -4.34
CA GLU A 251 30.33 -12.57 -4.45
C GLU A 251 30.18 -13.99 -3.94
N ARG A 252 30.65 -14.98 -4.70
CA ARG A 252 30.64 -16.39 -4.30
C ARG A 252 32.06 -16.78 -3.89
N ASP A 253 32.21 -17.28 -2.69
CA ASP A 253 33.47 -17.76 -2.12
C ASP A 253 33.26 -19.17 -1.57
N GLY A 254 33.66 -20.17 -2.36
CA GLY A 254 33.37 -21.58 -2.09
C GLY A 254 31.87 -21.85 -1.90
N PRO A 255 31.44 -22.41 -0.75
CA PRO A 255 30.03 -22.68 -0.44
C PRO A 255 29.26 -21.46 0.08
N THR A 256 29.94 -20.33 0.30
CA THR A 256 29.36 -19.11 0.89
C THR A 256 29.11 -18.07 -0.19
N THR A 257 27.95 -17.43 -0.14
CA THR A 257 27.61 -16.29 -0.99
C THR A 257 27.51 -15.04 -0.12
N TYR A 258 28.30 -14.02 -0.43
CA TYR A 258 28.26 -12.71 0.19
C TYR A 258 27.45 -11.73 -0.66
N GLY A 259 26.53 -11.01 -0.04
CA GLY A 259 25.78 -9.93 -0.67
C GLY A 259 26.15 -8.59 -0.02
N LEU A 260 26.31 -7.55 -0.83
CA LEU A 260 26.57 -6.19 -0.37
C LEU A 260 25.63 -5.23 -1.08
N LYS A 261 24.92 -4.39 -0.34
CA LYS A 261 24.14 -3.26 -0.87
C LYS A 261 24.48 -2.00 -0.13
N GLY A 262 24.55 -0.89 -0.86
CA GLY A 262 24.83 0.39 -0.26
C GLY A 262 24.78 1.54 -1.24
N THR A 263 25.16 2.71 -0.75
CA THR A 263 25.22 3.93 -1.54
C THR A 263 26.31 4.88 -1.05
N LEU A 264 26.67 5.89 -1.85
CA LEU A 264 27.48 7.02 -1.39
C LEU A 264 26.59 8.15 -0.87
N GLU A 265 26.93 8.66 0.32
CA GLU A 265 26.30 9.81 0.94
C GLU A 265 27.35 10.85 1.27
N ASN A 266 27.22 12.05 0.70
CA ASN A 266 28.21 13.12 0.84
C ASN A 266 29.65 12.67 0.49
N GLY A 267 29.78 11.68 -0.40
CA GLY A 267 31.06 11.10 -0.80
C GLY A 267 31.54 9.93 0.06
N GLU A 268 30.89 9.63 1.18
CA GLU A 268 31.23 8.49 2.04
C GLU A 268 30.36 7.25 1.74
N PRO A 269 30.93 6.03 1.78
CA PRO A 269 30.16 4.82 1.60
C PRO A 269 29.29 4.49 2.80
N LEU A 270 28.00 4.29 2.55
CA LEU A 270 27.06 3.69 3.49
C LEU A 270 26.67 2.29 3.00
N VAL A 271 27.11 1.26 3.73
CA VAL A 271 26.61 -0.11 3.56
C VAL A 271 25.28 -0.23 4.31
N THR A 272 24.21 -0.47 3.57
CA THR A 272 22.88 -0.64 4.16
C THR A 272 22.65 -2.09 4.55
N GLU A 273 23.04 -3.02 3.67
CA GLU A 273 22.79 -4.45 3.84
C GLU A 273 24.04 -5.24 3.47
N PHE A 274 24.42 -6.14 4.35
CA PHE A 274 25.40 -7.17 4.08
C PHE A 274 24.77 -8.53 4.37
N SER A 275 24.77 -9.46 3.42
CA SER A 275 24.21 -10.79 3.63
C SER A 275 25.26 -11.87 3.45
N VAL A 276 25.13 -12.92 4.26
CA VAL A 276 25.97 -14.11 4.20
C VAL A 276 25.04 -15.31 4.09
N ALA A 277 25.06 -15.96 2.93
CA ALA A 277 24.27 -17.15 2.66
C ALA A 277 25.18 -18.37 2.54
N ARG A 278 24.92 -19.40 3.36
CA ARG A 278 25.62 -20.69 3.32
C ARG A 278 24.58 -21.81 3.34
N ALA A 279 24.58 -22.65 2.30
CA ALA A 279 23.53 -23.64 2.06
C ALA A 279 22.12 -23.01 2.13
N HIS A 280 21.23 -23.51 3.01
CA HIS A 280 19.85 -23.01 3.19
C HIS A 280 19.70 -21.91 4.25
N ARG A 281 20.80 -21.41 4.84
CA ARG A 281 20.72 -20.33 5.84
C ARG A 281 21.32 -19.06 5.27
N GLU A 282 20.53 -17.99 5.32
CA GLU A 282 20.98 -16.64 4.99
C GLU A 282 20.88 -15.77 6.24
N ARG A 283 21.95 -15.03 6.54
CA ARG A 283 21.98 -14.04 7.61
C ARG A 283 22.19 -12.67 7.00
N VAL A 284 21.28 -11.76 7.30
CA VAL A 284 21.29 -10.38 6.80
C VAL A 284 21.68 -9.46 7.95
N TYR A 285 22.73 -8.68 7.73
CA TYR A 285 23.27 -7.67 8.63
C TYR A 285 22.87 -6.29 8.09
N LYS A 286 22.23 -5.50 8.96
CA LYS A 286 21.71 -4.16 8.67
C LYS A 286 22.65 -3.08 9.19
N ILE A 287 22.36 -1.81 8.90
CA ILE A 287 23.24 -0.68 9.26
C ILE A 287 23.65 -0.72 10.76
N GLY A 288 24.95 -0.84 11.02
CA GLY A 288 25.51 -0.86 12.38
C GLY A 288 25.40 -2.21 13.11
N ALA A 289 25.02 -3.29 12.43
CA ALA A 289 25.14 -4.63 12.98
C ALA A 289 26.62 -4.98 13.19
N LYS A 290 26.93 -5.64 14.32
CA LYS A 290 28.28 -6.17 14.57
C LYS A 290 28.53 -7.37 13.66
N LEU A 291 29.68 -7.36 13.00
CA LEU A 291 30.16 -8.42 12.13
C LEU A 291 31.30 -9.15 12.81
N ASP A 292 31.40 -10.45 12.56
CA ASP A 292 32.60 -11.22 12.92
C ASP A 292 33.76 -10.82 12.01
N PRO A 293 35.04 -10.98 12.43
CA PRO A 293 36.20 -10.49 11.65
C PRO A 293 36.26 -10.99 10.20
N GLU A 294 35.85 -12.24 9.94
CA GLU A 294 35.77 -12.82 8.60
C GLU A 294 34.75 -12.06 7.72
N HIS A 295 33.57 -11.78 8.27
CA HIS A 295 32.50 -11.06 7.60
C HIS A 295 32.88 -9.58 7.37
N GLU A 296 33.59 -8.96 8.32
CA GLU A 296 34.10 -7.60 8.19
C GLU A 296 35.16 -7.50 7.09
N ALA A 297 36.07 -8.48 6.99
CA ALA A 297 37.04 -8.56 5.91
C ALA A 297 36.37 -8.75 4.53
N ALA A 298 35.35 -9.61 4.45
CA ALA A 298 34.55 -9.79 3.24
C ALA A 298 33.81 -8.51 2.84
N GLN A 299 33.14 -7.85 3.79
CA GLN A 299 32.46 -6.58 3.55
C GLN A 299 33.43 -5.50 3.07
N THR A 300 34.59 -5.37 3.71
CA THR A 300 35.62 -4.36 3.36
C THR A 300 36.16 -4.61 1.95
N ARG A 301 36.46 -5.86 1.60
CA ARG A 301 36.89 -6.24 0.24
C ARG A 301 35.83 -5.91 -0.80
N MET A 302 34.59 -6.34 -0.59
CA MET A 302 33.49 -6.06 -1.52
C MET A 302 33.21 -4.56 -1.63
N LEU A 303 33.34 -3.81 -0.54
CA LEU A 303 33.17 -2.35 -0.55
C LEU A 303 34.28 -1.67 -1.36
N GLY A 304 35.54 -2.08 -1.18
CA GLY A 304 36.65 -1.59 -2.01
C GLY A 304 36.43 -1.85 -3.50
N ARG A 305 35.89 -3.02 -3.85
CA ARG A 305 35.49 -3.35 -5.22
C ARG A 305 34.31 -2.49 -5.71
N ALA A 306 33.32 -2.23 -4.88
CA ALA A 306 32.20 -1.37 -5.25
C ALA A 306 32.69 0.05 -5.54
N LEU A 307 33.53 0.61 -4.66
CA LEU A 307 34.10 1.94 -4.80
C LEU A 307 34.97 2.11 -6.05
N SER A 308 35.71 1.08 -6.47
CA SER A 308 36.51 1.14 -7.70
C SER A 308 35.69 1.14 -8.98
N LEU A 309 34.42 0.71 -8.90
CA LEU A 309 33.50 0.63 -10.04
C LEU A 309 32.51 1.79 -10.06
N ILE A 310 32.33 2.51 -8.94
CA ILE A 310 31.44 3.66 -8.85
C ILE A 310 32.06 4.85 -9.58
N HIS A 311 31.32 5.35 -10.57
CA HIS A 311 31.65 6.59 -11.27
C HIS A 311 30.38 7.43 -11.45
N PRO A 312 30.42 8.74 -11.16
CA PRO A 312 29.28 9.62 -11.40
C PRO A 312 28.78 9.53 -12.84
N GLY A 313 27.46 9.37 -13.00
CA GLY A 313 26.83 9.28 -14.33
C GLY A 313 27.11 7.98 -15.10
N ARG A 314 27.70 6.95 -14.48
CA ARG A 314 27.92 5.65 -15.13
C ARG A 314 26.99 4.56 -14.61
N PHE A 315 26.85 3.55 -15.46
CA PHE A 315 26.12 2.31 -15.19
C PHE A 315 27.07 1.12 -15.42
N PHE A 316 27.12 0.21 -14.46
CA PHE A 316 27.87 -1.03 -14.56
C PHE A 316 27.01 -2.24 -14.17
N VAL A 317 27.09 -3.29 -14.99
CA VAL A 317 26.47 -4.60 -14.70
C VAL A 317 27.51 -5.69 -14.89
N GLU A 318 27.60 -6.60 -13.93
CA GLU A 318 28.34 -7.85 -14.07
C GLU A 318 27.43 -9.05 -13.77
N ASP A 319 27.44 -10.07 -14.62
CA ASP A 319 26.65 -11.29 -14.40
C ASP A 319 27.42 -12.53 -14.86
N THR A 320 27.62 -13.49 -13.95
CA THR A 320 28.36 -14.73 -14.22
C THR A 320 27.41 -15.93 -14.24
N LYS A 321 27.29 -16.58 -15.41
CA LYS A 321 26.50 -17.81 -15.57
C LYS A 321 27.25 -18.79 -16.46
N ASN A 322 27.22 -20.08 -16.09
CA ASN A 322 27.85 -21.18 -16.84
C ASN A 322 29.30 -20.89 -17.23
N GLN A 323 30.10 -20.37 -16.28
CA GLN A 323 31.50 -19.94 -16.48
C GLN A 323 31.71 -18.81 -17.50
N VAL A 324 30.63 -18.15 -17.95
CA VAL A 324 30.70 -16.96 -18.80
C VAL A 324 30.33 -15.73 -17.98
N THR A 325 31.30 -14.82 -17.84
CA THR A 325 31.14 -13.53 -17.15
C THR A 325 30.87 -12.45 -18.18
N LEU A 326 29.75 -11.74 -18.02
CA LEU A 326 29.43 -10.55 -18.79
C LEU A 326 29.70 -9.32 -17.94
N ARG A 327 30.46 -8.36 -18.45
CA ARG A 327 30.64 -7.02 -17.89
C ARG A 327 30.14 -5.99 -18.89
N LEU A 328 29.17 -5.19 -18.47
CA LEU A 328 28.50 -4.19 -19.29
C LEU A 328 28.75 -2.82 -18.67
N GLN A 329 29.33 -1.92 -19.45
CA GLN A 329 29.66 -0.56 -19.03
C GLN A 329 28.97 0.44 -19.94
N GLY A 330 28.49 1.54 -19.34
CA GLY A 330 27.95 2.64 -20.10
C GLY A 330 27.69 3.88 -19.26
N GLN A 331 27.05 4.86 -19.90
CA GLN A 331 26.72 6.14 -19.29
C GLN A 331 25.21 6.28 -19.11
N LEU A 332 24.83 7.09 -18.12
CA LEU A 332 23.46 7.55 -17.91
C LEU A 332 23.27 8.81 -18.76
N THR A 333 22.29 8.77 -19.66
CA THR A 333 21.86 9.97 -20.39
C THR A 333 21.26 11.01 -19.43
N ALA A 334 21.02 12.24 -19.91
CA ALA A 334 20.37 13.29 -19.13
C ALA A 334 18.99 12.89 -18.54
N LYS A 335 18.31 11.91 -19.15
CA LYS A 335 17.05 11.31 -18.67
C LYS A 335 17.24 9.98 -17.94
N GLN A 336 18.45 9.67 -17.45
CA GLN A 336 18.78 8.43 -16.74
C GLN A 336 18.50 7.13 -17.54
N ALA A 337 18.45 7.21 -18.87
CA ALA A 337 18.45 6.01 -19.71
C ALA A 337 19.88 5.50 -19.85
N TRP A 338 20.08 4.19 -19.75
CA TRP A 338 21.38 3.56 -19.91
C TRP A 338 21.79 3.53 -21.38
N GLN A 339 22.91 4.16 -21.69
CA GLN A 339 23.60 4.07 -22.97
C GLN A 339 24.82 3.15 -22.82
N LEU A 340 24.73 1.95 -23.38
CA LEU A 340 25.80 0.96 -23.39
C LEU A 340 26.97 1.43 -24.25
N GLU A 341 28.19 1.31 -23.74
CA GLU A 341 29.43 1.73 -24.43
C GLU A 341 30.41 0.57 -24.65
N ARG A 342 30.43 -0.40 -23.72
CA ARG A 342 31.36 -1.52 -23.77
C ARG A 342 30.72 -2.77 -23.19
N ILE A 343 30.86 -3.85 -23.93
CA ILE A 343 30.50 -5.20 -23.51
C ILE A 343 31.78 -6.00 -23.44
N THR A 344 32.02 -6.65 -22.32
CA THR A 344 33.18 -7.51 -22.11
C THR A 344 32.68 -8.90 -21.71
N VAL A 345 33.12 -9.91 -22.45
CA VAL A 345 32.76 -11.31 -22.27
C VAL A 345 34.03 -12.05 -21.87
N SER A 346 34.03 -12.65 -20.69
CA SER A 346 35.13 -13.49 -20.21
C SER A 346 34.64 -14.92 -20.06
N ASP A 347 35.29 -15.85 -20.76
CA ASP A 347 35.04 -17.29 -20.66
C ASP A 347 36.36 -18.08 -20.75
N ALA A 348 36.28 -19.41 -20.87
CA ALA A 348 37.45 -20.28 -20.98
C ALA A 348 38.35 -19.97 -22.20
N GLY A 349 37.81 -19.32 -23.22
CA GLY A 349 38.53 -18.89 -24.43
C GLY A 349 39.18 -17.52 -24.31
N GLY A 350 39.12 -16.86 -23.14
CA GLY A 350 39.71 -15.56 -22.87
C GLY A 350 38.68 -14.43 -22.80
N GLU A 351 39.18 -13.19 -22.85
CA GLU A 351 38.36 -11.98 -22.73
C GLU A 351 38.16 -11.32 -24.11
N ARG A 352 36.90 -11.06 -24.47
CA ARG A 352 36.51 -10.41 -25.73
C ARG A 352 35.69 -9.17 -25.42
N SER A 353 35.95 -8.07 -26.15
CA SER A 353 35.22 -6.81 -25.98
C SER A 353 34.49 -6.41 -27.25
N TYR A 354 33.29 -5.86 -27.09
CA TYR A 354 32.38 -5.44 -28.17
C TYR A 354 31.89 -4.01 -27.89
N GLY A 355 31.65 -3.23 -28.95
CA GLY A 355 31.12 -1.87 -28.85
C GLY A 355 29.59 -1.83 -28.77
N GLY A 356 28.92 -2.80 -29.37
CA GLY A 356 27.47 -2.94 -29.32
C GLY A 356 26.99 -4.39 -29.37
N VAL A 357 25.71 -4.58 -29.07
CA VAL A 357 25.11 -5.93 -29.04
C VAL A 357 25.08 -6.58 -30.43
N ALA A 358 25.01 -5.77 -31.49
CA ALA A 358 25.04 -6.23 -32.87
C ALA A 358 26.37 -6.89 -33.27
N ASP A 359 27.45 -6.62 -32.55
CA ASP A 359 28.78 -7.17 -32.83
C ASP A 359 28.93 -8.62 -32.29
N ILE A 360 27.98 -9.07 -31.46
CA ILE A 360 27.99 -10.40 -30.85
C ILE A 360 27.33 -11.40 -31.81
N ARG A 361 28.15 -12.30 -32.37
CA ARG A 361 27.68 -13.34 -33.31
C ARG A 361 26.85 -14.45 -32.65
N ASP A 362 27.11 -14.74 -31.37
CA ASP A 362 26.31 -15.71 -30.62
C ASP A 362 24.97 -15.10 -30.21
N GLU A 363 23.89 -15.53 -30.87
CA GLU A 363 22.55 -15.00 -30.63
C GLU A 363 22.06 -15.21 -29.18
N LYS A 364 22.46 -16.30 -28.51
CA LYS A 364 22.08 -16.53 -27.10
C LYS A 364 22.76 -15.51 -26.19
N LEU A 365 24.04 -15.26 -26.44
CA LEU A 365 24.81 -14.26 -25.72
C LEU A 365 24.28 -12.85 -26.00
N ALA A 366 24.01 -12.53 -27.27
CA ALA A 366 23.44 -11.26 -27.69
C ALA A 366 22.05 -11.02 -27.09
N ALA A 367 21.21 -12.06 -26.99
CA ALA A 367 19.91 -11.98 -26.33
C ALA A 367 20.05 -11.73 -24.82
N ARG A 368 20.99 -12.39 -24.14
CA ARG A 368 21.28 -12.16 -22.71
C ARG A 368 21.78 -10.74 -22.46
N VAL A 369 22.71 -10.24 -23.29
CA VAL A 369 23.18 -8.86 -23.20
C VAL A 369 22.03 -7.88 -23.46
N ARG A 370 21.22 -8.07 -24.51
CA ARG A 370 20.03 -7.24 -24.77
C ARG A 370 19.07 -7.21 -23.58
N ALA A 371 18.83 -8.35 -22.94
CA ALA A 371 17.95 -8.44 -21.78
C ALA A 371 18.51 -7.65 -20.59
N LEU A 372 19.80 -7.84 -20.27
CA LEU A 372 20.46 -7.10 -19.20
C LEU A 372 20.48 -5.59 -19.47
N VAL A 373 20.73 -5.17 -20.71
CA VAL A 373 20.74 -3.75 -21.10
C VAL A 373 19.35 -3.12 -21.01
N THR A 374 18.36 -3.76 -21.64
CA THR A 374 16.98 -3.24 -21.70
C THR A 374 16.36 -3.13 -20.32
N ASN A 375 16.65 -4.09 -19.44
CA ASN A 375 16.09 -4.16 -18.09
C ASN A 375 17.09 -3.69 -17.03
N GLN A 376 18.17 -3.02 -17.44
CA GLN A 376 19.13 -2.35 -16.58
C GLN A 376 19.68 -3.24 -15.43
N GLY A 377 20.17 -4.43 -15.77
CA GLY A 377 20.78 -5.37 -14.82
C GLY A 377 19.82 -6.40 -14.22
N ILE A 378 18.58 -6.49 -14.74
CA ILE A 378 17.59 -7.48 -14.33
C ILE A 378 17.27 -8.43 -15.49
N GLU A 379 17.33 -9.73 -15.25
CA GLU A 379 16.83 -10.74 -16.17
C GLU A 379 15.42 -11.16 -15.77
N HIS A 380 14.50 -11.15 -16.73
CA HIS A 380 13.13 -11.62 -16.52
C HIS A 380 13.06 -13.12 -16.77
N MET A 381 12.48 -13.84 -15.82
CA MET A 381 12.21 -15.26 -15.99
C MET A 381 10.78 -15.59 -15.56
N ASN A 382 10.12 -16.47 -16.31
CA ASN A 382 8.80 -16.95 -15.91
C ASN A 382 8.90 -17.88 -14.69
N LEU A 383 7.94 -17.82 -13.77
CA LEU A 383 7.85 -18.67 -12.57
C LEU A 383 7.87 -20.16 -12.91
N ILE A 384 7.17 -20.60 -13.96
CA ILE A 384 7.17 -22.01 -14.38
C ILE A 384 8.58 -22.41 -14.81
N SER A 385 9.27 -21.55 -15.57
CA SER A 385 10.66 -21.79 -15.96
C SER A 385 11.62 -21.75 -14.78
N TYR A 386 11.35 -20.89 -13.78
CA TYR A 386 12.11 -20.82 -12.54
C TYR A 386 12.07 -22.16 -11.80
N PHE A 387 10.88 -22.68 -11.50
CA PHE A 387 10.72 -23.91 -10.74
C PHE A 387 11.09 -25.18 -11.54
N ARG A 388 11.07 -25.12 -12.87
CA ARG A 388 11.54 -26.23 -13.72
C ARG A 388 13.07 -26.33 -13.73
N ASN A 389 13.79 -25.26 -13.39
CA ASN A 389 15.24 -25.27 -13.40
C ASN A 389 15.77 -26.02 -12.16
N ARG A 390 16.26 -27.24 -12.37
CA ARG A 390 16.78 -28.13 -11.30
C ARG A 390 18.04 -27.60 -10.60
N GLU A 391 18.70 -26.59 -11.16
CA GLU A 391 19.86 -25.94 -10.52
C GLU A 391 19.46 -24.88 -9.49
N ARG A 392 18.16 -24.57 -9.38
CA ARG A 392 17.63 -23.57 -8.44
C ARG A 392 16.79 -24.25 -7.38
N ASP A 393 17.32 -24.29 -6.17
CA ASP A 393 16.57 -24.75 -5.00
C ASP A 393 15.82 -23.59 -4.34
N GLY A 394 14.55 -23.84 -4.00
CA GLY A 394 13.73 -22.91 -3.22
C GLY A 394 13.19 -21.70 -3.98
N LEU A 395 12.66 -20.74 -3.25
CA LEU A 395 12.07 -19.52 -3.82
C LEU A 395 13.14 -18.54 -4.33
N PRO A 396 12.80 -17.66 -5.30
CA PRO A 396 13.67 -16.55 -5.68
C PRO A 396 14.15 -15.77 -4.45
N LYS A 397 15.45 -15.44 -4.42
CA LYS A 397 16.06 -14.62 -3.36
C LYS A 397 15.59 -13.17 -3.48
N LEU A 398 14.38 -12.91 -2.98
CA LEU A 398 13.72 -11.62 -2.97
C LEU A 398 13.37 -11.26 -1.53
N ASN A 399 13.19 -9.97 -1.26
CA ASN A 399 12.67 -9.50 0.01
C ASN A 399 11.15 -9.75 0.04
N TRP A 400 10.76 -11.00 0.31
CA TRP A 400 9.37 -11.45 0.33
C TRP A 400 8.52 -10.72 1.36
N ALA A 401 9.11 -10.30 2.48
CA ALA A 401 8.44 -9.47 3.47
C ALA A 401 8.04 -8.10 2.89
N MET A 402 8.95 -7.41 2.19
CA MET A 402 8.65 -6.14 1.51
C MET A 402 7.66 -6.33 0.35
N ILE A 403 7.79 -7.40 -0.43
CA ILE A 403 6.86 -7.72 -1.52
C ILE A 403 5.46 -8.00 -0.98
N ALA A 404 5.34 -8.77 0.11
CA ALA A 404 4.05 -9.05 0.71
C ALA A 404 3.41 -7.81 1.33
N ALA A 405 4.22 -6.92 1.92
CA ALA A 405 3.74 -5.63 2.40
C ALA A 405 3.26 -4.73 1.25
N PHE A 406 3.99 -4.72 0.14
CA PHE A 406 3.59 -4.07 -1.11
C PHE A 406 2.25 -4.60 -1.62
N VAL A 407 2.08 -5.92 -1.72
CA VAL A 407 0.83 -6.52 -2.19
C VAL A 407 -0.33 -6.23 -1.23
N ALA A 408 -0.08 -6.30 0.08
CA ALA A 408 -1.09 -6.04 1.09
C ALA A 408 -1.69 -4.66 0.96
N ILE A 409 -0.86 -3.64 0.73
CA ILE A 409 -1.29 -2.24 0.79
C ILE A 409 -1.56 -1.65 -0.62
N ALA A 410 -1.10 -2.28 -1.71
CA ALA A 410 -1.42 -1.84 -3.07
C ALA A 410 -2.95 -1.67 -3.26
N GLY A 411 -3.44 -0.44 -3.49
CA GLY A 411 -4.84 -0.12 -3.25
C GLY A 411 -5.00 0.39 -1.82
N ALA A 412 -5.84 -0.24 -1.00
CA ALA A 412 -6.01 0.20 0.41
C ALA A 412 -5.63 -0.90 1.41
N GLY A 413 -5.90 -2.16 1.05
CA GLY A 413 -5.44 -3.34 1.76
C GLY A 413 -6.22 -3.73 3.02
N GLY A 414 -6.06 -4.98 3.46
CA GLY A 414 -6.49 -5.42 4.78
C GLY A 414 -7.97 -5.17 5.12
N LEU A 415 -8.23 -4.94 6.41
CA LEU A 415 -9.57 -4.53 6.88
C LEU A 415 -9.93 -3.08 6.53
N THR A 416 -9.01 -2.31 5.93
CA THR A 416 -9.33 -0.98 5.41
C THR A 416 -10.36 -1.06 4.29
N ASN A 417 -10.30 -2.10 3.44
CA ASN A 417 -11.30 -2.33 2.39
C ASN A 417 -12.73 -2.52 2.93
N MET A 418 -12.88 -3.01 4.16
CA MET A 418 -14.21 -3.13 4.78
C MET A 418 -14.87 -1.76 4.99
N SER A 419 -14.08 -0.68 5.04
CA SER A 419 -14.56 0.69 5.22
C SER A 419 -15.39 1.19 4.04
N PHE A 420 -15.30 0.57 2.85
CA PHE A 420 -16.22 0.84 1.74
C PHE A 420 -17.67 0.71 2.19
N SER A 421 -17.96 -0.31 3.01
CA SER A 421 -19.29 -0.56 3.55
C SER A 421 -19.71 0.54 4.54
N ASN A 422 -18.82 0.94 5.47
CA ASN A 422 -19.12 2.01 6.42
C ASN A 422 -19.32 3.37 5.72
N TYR A 423 -18.49 3.69 4.73
CA TYR A 423 -18.57 4.95 4.00
C TYR A 423 -19.76 4.99 3.04
N ALA A 424 -20.16 3.85 2.45
CA ALA A 424 -21.41 3.76 1.71
C ALA A 424 -22.61 4.05 2.61
N ARG A 425 -22.63 3.52 3.85
CA ARG A 425 -23.66 3.85 4.85
C ARG A 425 -23.66 5.35 5.16
N ASP A 426 -22.51 5.88 5.56
CA ASP A 426 -22.39 7.27 6.04
C ASP A 426 -22.70 8.31 4.94
N LYS A 427 -22.44 7.96 3.66
CA LYS A 427 -22.86 8.77 2.51
C LYS A 427 -24.37 8.69 2.24
N GLY A 428 -25.05 7.69 2.80
CA GLY A 428 -26.47 7.44 2.60
C GLY A 428 -26.79 6.63 1.34
N TRP A 429 -25.89 5.76 0.88
CA TRP A 429 -26.12 4.95 -0.32
C TRP A 429 -27.03 3.75 -0.04
N GLY A 430 -28.01 3.51 -0.92
CA GLY A 430 -29.01 2.46 -0.75
C GLY A 430 -29.73 2.59 0.60
N MET A 431 -29.81 1.50 1.36
CA MET A 431 -30.42 1.51 2.69
C MET A 431 -29.61 2.26 3.76
N GLY A 432 -28.37 2.71 3.46
CA GLY A 432 -27.59 3.55 4.36
C GLY A 432 -28.29 4.85 4.76
N ALA A 433 -29.10 5.42 3.86
CA ALA A 433 -29.90 6.62 4.12
C ALA A 433 -30.89 6.47 5.29
N GLN A 434 -31.28 5.24 5.61
CA GLN A 434 -32.29 4.90 6.62
C GLN A 434 -31.69 4.59 8.00
N VAL A 435 -30.37 4.44 8.11
CA VAL A 435 -29.68 3.94 9.32
C VAL A 435 -28.86 5.04 10.01
N GLY A 436 -28.45 6.09 9.29
CA GLY A 436 -27.73 7.25 9.83
C GLY A 436 -26.20 7.10 9.81
N ALA A 437 -25.49 8.00 10.51
CA ALA A 437 -24.03 8.10 10.50
C ALA A 437 -23.47 8.50 11.88
N ILE A 438 -22.16 8.33 12.09
CA ILE A 438 -21.49 8.69 13.35
C ILE A 438 -21.22 10.22 13.39
N PRO A 439 -21.75 10.96 14.39
CA PRO A 439 -21.54 12.41 14.50
C PRO A 439 -20.16 12.76 15.06
N SER A 440 -19.60 13.91 14.68
CA SER A 440 -18.38 14.47 15.29
C SER A 440 -18.64 15.00 16.72
N ALA A 441 -17.59 15.07 17.54
CA ALA A 441 -17.65 15.54 18.93
C ALA A 441 -18.16 16.98 19.03
N VAL A 442 -17.68 17.85 18.13
CA VAL A 442 -18.05 19.27 18.06
C VAL A 442 -18.76 19.56 16.74
N GLY A 443 -19.95 20.16 16.81
CA GLY A 443 -20.75 20.58 15.64
C GLY A 443 -21.66 19.50 15.02
N GLY A 444 -21.68 18.27 15.55
CA GLY A 444 -22.48 17.14 15.02
C GLY A 444 -23.92 17.03 15.56
N ARG A 445 -24.51 18.11 16.09
CA ARG A 445 -25.83 18.04 16.74
C ARG A 445 -26.91 17.68 15.69
N LEU A 446 -27.69 16.63 15.98
CA LEU A 446 -28.91 16.13 15.28
C LEU A 446 -28.80 14.87 14.37
N ILE A 447 -27.65 14.19 14.27
CA ILE A 447 -27.56 12.91 13.51
C ILE A 447 -27.57 11.73 14.48
N ALA A 448 -28.56 10.84 14.37
CA ALA A 448 -28.68 9.61 15.15
C ALA A 448 -28.26 8.40 14.30
N LEU A 449 -27.50 7.48 14.89
CA LEU A 449 -27.21 6.18 14.29
C LEU A 449 -28.16 5.12 14.88
N SER A 450 -28.86 4.39 14.01
CA SER A 450 -29.72 3.27 14.43
C SER A 450 -28.88 2.09 14.95
N HIS A 451 -29.42 1.37 15.94
CA HIS A 451 -28.84 0.12 16.45
C HIS A 451 -29.01 -1.06 15.50
N VAL A 452 -29.99 -0.97 14.61
CA VAL A 452 -30.40 -2.05 13.71
C VAL A 452 -30.58 -1.51 12.29
N GLY A 453 -30.13 -2.28 11.30
CA GLY A 453 -30.33 -2.00 9.89
C GLY A 453 -31.78 -2.04 9.43
N LYS A 454 -32.02 -1.49 8.23
CA LYS A 454 -33.30 -1.58 7.52
C LYS A 454 -33.09 -2.24 6.16
N VAL A 455 -33.99 -3.15 5.78
CA VAL A 455 -34.01 -3.84 4.49
C VAL A 455 -35.24 -3.45 3.67
N PHE A 456 -35.25 -3.75 2.38
CA PHE A 456 -36.40 -3.51 1.49
C PHE A 456 -36.97 -4.84 0.96
N GLY A 457 -38.25 -4.85 0.62
CA GLY A 457 -38.90 -5.99 -0.03
C GLY A 457 -38.45 -6.16 -1.49
N ALA A 458 -38.23 -7.41 -1.94
CA ALA A 458 -37.78 -7.72 -3.30
C ALA A 458 -38.90 -7.66 -4.34
N ASP A 459 -39.61 -6.53 -4.44
CA ASP A 459 -40.61 -6.28 -5.48
C ASP A 459 -39.98 -5.76 -6.78
N GLN A 460 -40.73 -5.77 -7.90
CA GLN A 460 -40.18 -5.35 -9.21
C GLN A 460 -39.64 -3.92 -9.20
N ALA A 461 -40.31 -3.00 -8.48
CA ALA A 461 -39.89 -1.61 -8.37
C ALA A 461 -38.55 -1.49 -7.62
N SER A 462 -38.41 -2.14 -6.46
CA SER A 462 -37.17 -2.09 -5.69
C SER A 462 -36.04 -2.84 -6.38
N LEU A 463 -36.32 -3.92 -7.13
CA LEU A 463 -35.33 -4.58 -7.99
C LEU A 463 -34.85 -3.69 -9.15
N GLY A 464 -35.71 -2.78 -9.65
CA GLY A 464 -35.32 -1.74 -10.60
C GLY A 464 -34.33 -0.75 -9.99
N ARG A 465 -34.66 -0.21 -8.80
CA ARG A 465 -33.79 0.71 -8.03
C ARG A 465 -32.47 0.06 -7.63
N TRP A 466 -32.52 -1.19 -7.17
CA TRP A 466 -31.35 -2.01 -6.83
C TRP A 466 -30.36 -2.12 -8.00
N ARG A 467 -30.84 -2.42 -9.21
CA ARG A 467 -29.99 -2.45 -10.41
C ARG A 467 -29.36 -1.10 -10.73
N GLY A 468 -30.03 0.01 -10.43
CA GLY A 468 -29.44 1.34 -10.53
C GLY A 468 -28.32 1.57 -9.51
N TRP A 469 -28.56 1.21 -8.24
CA TRP A 469 -27.55 1.30 -7.18
C TRP A 469 -26.33 0.41 -7.45
N MET A 470 -26.54 -0.82 -7.92
CA MET A 470 -25.43 -1.72 -8.30
C MET A 470 -24.59 -1.11 -9.42
N ARG A 471 -25.21 -0.50 -10.45
CA ARG A 471 -24.48 0.21 -11.50
C ARG A 471 -23.70 1.41 -10.95
N HIS A 472 -24.25 2.11 -9.97
CA HIS A 472 -23.58 3.25 -9.33
C HIS A 472 -22.31 2.80 -8.59
N ILE A 473 -22.39 1.79 -7.72
CA ILE A 473 -21.22 1.31 -6.98
C ILE A 473 -20.17 0.65 -7.87
N ILE A 474 -20.58 0.00 -8.96
CA ILE A 474 -19.67 -0.55 -9.97
C ILE A 474 -18.89 0.58 -10.66
N ARG A 475 -19.56 1.68 -11.02
CA ARG A 475 -18.88 2.85 -11.60
C ARG A 475 -17.92 3.49 -10.61
N ASP A 476 -18.33 3.69 -9.38
CA ASP A 476 -17.48 4.23 -8.30
C ASP A 476 -16.22 3.39 -8.11
N ASN A 477 -16.36 2.07 -7.96
CA ASN A 477 -15.21 1.20 -7.74
C ASN A 477 -14.34 1.00 -8.98
N LEU A 478 -14.92 0.76 -10.16
CA LEU A 478 -14.13 0.48 -11.37
C LEU A 478 -13.57 1.74 -12.02
N ALA A 479 -14.37 2.80 -12.13
CA ALA A 479 -13.94 4.00 -12.87
C ALA A 479 -13.17 5.00 -12.00
N VAL A 480 -13.49 5.09 -10.70
CA VAL A 480 -12.81 6.01 -9.78
C VAL A 480 -11.73 5.27 -9.00
N TRP A 481 -12.12 4.35 -8.12
CA TRP A 481 -11.16 3.75 -7.19
C TRP A 481 -10.05 2.93 -7.87
N MET A 482 -10.42 2.01 -8.76
CA MET A 482 -9.45 1.12 -9.42
C MET A 482 -8.48 1.90 -10.31
N VAL A 483 -8.99 2.83 -11.12
CA VAL A 483 -8.15 3.69 -11.98
C VAL A 483 -7.21 4.54 -11.12
N CYS A 484 -7.73 5.18 -10.07
CA CYS A 484 -6.89 5.96 -9.15
C CYS A 484 -5.85 5.08 -8.43
N SER A 485 -6.14 3.83 -8.12
CA SER A 485 -5.18 2.91 -7.48
C SER A 485 -4.05 2.53 -8.44
N PHE A 486 -4.37 2.24 -9.72
CA PHE A 486 -3.35 2.00 -10.73
C PHE A 486 -2.49 3.23 -11.00
N ILE A 487 -3.09 4.41 -11.18
CA ILE A 487 -2.36 5.67 -11.40
C ILE A 487 -1.53 6.02 -10.16
N GLY A 488 -2.14 5.92 -8.98
CA GLY A 488 -1.52 6.18 -7.69
C GLY A 488 -0.33 5.28 -7.41
N MET A 489 -0.34 4.04 -7.90
CA MET A 489 0.81 3.14 -7.83
C MET A 489 1.84 3.43 -8.93
N ALA A 490 1.39 3.65 -10.17
CA ALA A 490 2.26 3.82 -11.32
C ALA A 490 3.15 5.05 -11.20
N LEU A 491 2.60 6.22 -10.83
CA LEU A 491 3.34 7.47 -10.86
C LEU A 491 4.50 7.50 -9.85
N PRO A 492 4.33 7.16 -8.56
CA PRO A 492 5.46 7.09 -7.63
C PRO A 492 6.49 6.03 -8.04
N CYS A 493 6.07 4.90 -8.60
CA CYS A 493 6.99 3.89 -9.11
C CYS A 493 7.81 4.42 -10.30
N MET A 494 7.22 5.22 -11.18
CA MET A 494 7.92 5.90 -12.28
C MET A 494 8.99 6.86 -11.76
N LEU A 495 8.64 7.70 -10.78
CA LEU A 495 9.60 8.60 -10.14
C LEU A 495 10.72 7.79 -9.45
N SER A 496 10.36 6.72 -8.74
CA SER A 496 11.33 5.85 -8.07
C SER A 496 12.35 5.25 -9.05
N LEU A 497 11.87 4.65 -10.14
CA LEU A 497 12.75 4.10 -11.19
C LEU A 497 13.58 5.16 -11.91
N GLN A 498 13.08 6.39 -11.98
CA GLN A 498 13.76 7.49 -12.63
C GLN A 498 14.89 8.06 -11.77
N PHE A 499 14.69 8.19 -10.46
CA PHE A 499 15.57 8.96 -9.57
C PHE A 499 16.35 8.13 -8.55
N ILE A 500 15.87 6.95 -8.18
CA ILE A 500 16.48 6.10 -7.13
C ILE A 500 16.58 4.63 -7.55
N ARG A 501 16.84 4.38 -8.84
CA ARG A 501 17.05 3.02 -9.34
C ARG A 501 18.24 2.36 -8.65
N ASN A 502 18.08 1.08 -8.32
CA ASN A 502 19.07 0.28 -7.60
C ASN A 502 19.41 0.81 -6.19
N ALA A 503 18.68 1.82 -5.70
CA ALA A 503 18.95 2.36 -4.39
C ALA A 503 18.69 1.32 -3.30
N PRO A 504 19.55 1.26 -2.27
CA PRO A 504 19.30 0.42 -1.12
C PRO A 504 18.12 0.99 -0.33
N VAL A 505 16.98 0.29 -0.40
CA VAL A 505 15.79 0.68 0.35
C VAL A 505 15.91 0.12 1.76
N GLU A 506 16.31 0.97 2.71
CA GLU A 506 16.38 0.58 4.11
C GLU A 506 15.89 1.68 5.06
N GLY A 507 15.19 1.24 6.10
CA GLY A 507 14.76 2.09 7.21
C GLY A 507 13.71 3.13 6.82
N THR A 508 13.72 4.25 7.53
CA THR A 508 12.76 5.35 7.42
C THR A 508 12.97 6.24 6.19
N ARG A 509 14.06 6.03 5.44
CA ARG A 509 14.59 6.99 4.47
C ARG A 509 13.88 6.97 3.12
N VAL A 510 13.21 5.86 2.80
CA VAL A 510 12.56 5.59 1.51
C VAL A 510 11.66 6.76 1.07
N ALA A 511 10.86 7.32 1.98
CA ALA A 511 9.95 8.41 1.69
C ALA A 511 10.62 9.68 1.18
N ALA A 512 11.91 9.88 1.48
CA ALA A 512 12.67 11.08 1.18
C ALA A 512 13.79 10.86 0.15
N MET A 513 14.16 9.60 -0.16
CA MET A 513 15.20 9.30 -1.15
C MET A 513 14.83 9.79 -2.55
N THR A 514 13.55 9.71 -2.94
CA THR A 514 13.10 10.26 -4.23
C THR A 514 13.30 11.78 -4.30
N ALA A 515 13.09 12.49 -3.19
CA ALA A 515 13.33 13.94 -3.12
C ALA A 515 14.81 14.25 -3.33
N ASP A 516 15.69 13.47 -2.69
CA ASP A 516 17.14 13.58 -2.83
C ASP A 516 17.60 13.36 -4.28
N GLY A 517 17.16 12.26 -4.90
CA GLY A 517 17.49 11.95 -6.30
C GLY A 517 16.99 13.02 -7.29
N MET A 518 15.80 13.56 -7.09
CA MET A 518 15.26 14.66 -7.90
C MET A 518 16.08 15.95 -7.73
N ALA A 519 16.45 16.28 -6.49
CA ALA A 519 17.17 17.48 -6.12
C ALA A 519 18.64 17.46 -6.61
N GLU A 520 19.25 16.28 -6.70
CA GLU A 520 20.58 16.09 -7.31
C GLU A 520 20.54 16.19 -8.84
N GLN A 521 19.53 15.62 -9.49
CA GLN A 521 19.45 15.63 -10.95
C GLN A 521 19.21 17.04 -11.51
N PHE A 522 18.52 17.91 -10.76
CA PHE A 522 18.25 19.29 -11.16
C PHE A 522 18.75 20.31 -10.12
N PRO A 523 20.07 20.58 -10.07
CA PRO A 523 20.67 21.48 -9.07
C PRO A 523 20.06 22.88 -9.08
N ALA A 524 19.65 23.40 -10.25
CA ALA A 524 19.02 24.72 -10.41
C ALA A 524 17.69 24.86 -9.65
N TYR A 525 16.97 23.75 -9.44
CA TYR A 525 15.68 23.72 -8.75
C TYR A 525 15.75 22.93 -7.44
N ARG A 526 16.96 22.64 -6.93
CA ARG A 526 17.21 21.75 -5.78
C ARG A 526 16.27 22.01 -4.61
N THR A 527 16.22 23.25 -4.11
CA THR A 527 15.42 23.63 -2.94
C THR A 527 13.91 23.44 -3.19
N LEU A 528 13.44 23.77 -4.39
CA LEU A 528 12.04 23.63 -4.76
C LEU A 528 11.64 22.15 -4.86
N LEU A 529 12.43 21.34 -5.58
CA LEU A 529 12.15 19.91 -5.78
C LEU A 529 12.26 19.12 -4.47
N TRP A 530 13.27 19.43 -3.66
CA TRP A 530 13.44 18.86 -2.33
C TRP A 530 12.20 19.12 -1.48
N SER A 531 11.85 20.39 -1.29
CA SER A 531 10.76 20.79 -0.40
C SER A 531 9.39 20.31 -0.90
N ALA A 532 9.14 20.41 -2.21
CA ALA A 532 7.88 19.98 -2.80
C ALA A 532 7.69 18.47 -2.73
N THR A 533 8.72 17.67 -3.04
CA THR A 533 8.63 16.20 -2.96
C THR A 533 8.41 15.74 -1.52
N LEU A 534 9.10 16.36 -0.56
CA LEU A 534 8.92 16.04 0.86
C LEU A 534 7.55 16.46 1.38
N LEU A 535 7.04 17.63 0.97
CA LEU A 535 5.67 18.06 1.29
C LEU A 535 4.64 17.06 0.76
N VAL A 536 4.80 16.60 -0.49
CA VAL A 536 3.90 15.58 -1.07
C VAL A 536 4.01 14.27 -0.31
N GLY A 537 5.23 13.81 0.02
CA GLY A 537 5.41 12.62 0.85
C GLY A 537 4.76 12.74 2.23
N PHE A 538 4.89 13.89 2.88
CA PHE A 538 4.20 14.19 4.14
C PHE A 538 2.67 14.18 3.97
N LEU A 539 2.14 14.84 2.94
CA LEU A 539 0.70 14.90 2.64
C LEU A 539 0.13 13.53 2.26
N VAL A 540 0.94 12.63 1.72
CA VAL A 540 0.51 11.26 1.41
C VAL A 540 0.39 10.42 2.69
N LEU A 541 1.38 10.53 3.59
CA LEU A 541 1.49 9.69 4.78
C LEU A 541 0.68 10.20 5.98
N ALA A 542 0.74 11.50 6.29
CA ALA A 542 0.14 12.06 7.51
C ALA A 542 -1.39 11.91 7.59
N PRO A 543 -2.18 12.22 6.53
CA PRO A 543 -3.62 11.96 6.54
C PRO A 543 -3.98 10.48 6.65
N GLY A 544 -3.08 9.58 6.24
CA GLY A 544 -3.25 8.13 6.45
C GLY A 544 -3.38 7.77 7.93
N GLN A 545 -2.74 8.52 8.83
CA GLN A 545 -2.90 8.32 10.27
C GLN A 545 -4.29 8.71 10.78
N ILE A 546 -4.88 9.79 10.25
CA ILE A 546 -6.25 10.22 10.59
C ILE A 546 -7.22 9.08 10.28
N MET A 547 -7.06 8.48 9.09
CA MET A 547 -7.90 7.39 8.64
C MET A 547 -7.67 6.10 9.43
N ALA A 548 -6.43 5.76 9.79
CA ALA A 548 -6.15 4.59 10.62
C ALA A 548 -6.88 4.68 11.98
N GLY A 549 -6.87 5.85 12.61
CA GLY A 549 -7.62 6.12 13.83
C GLY A 549 -9.14 5.98 13.65
N ASP A 550 -9.70 6.61 12.60
CA ASP A 550 -11.13 6.52 12.30
C ASP A 550 -11.57 5.07 12.06
N GLN A 551 -10.83 4.31 11.26
CA GLN A 551 -11.23 2.96 10.88
C GLN A 551 -11.34 2.02 12.08
N ILE A 552 -10.36 2.05 12.98
CA ILE A 552 -10.37 1.22 14.19
C ILE A 552 -11.53 1.65 15.09
N ALA A 553 -11.64 2.95 15.38
CA ALA A 553 -12.69 3.46 16.24
C ALA A 553 -14.08 3.14 15.68
N ARG A 554 -14.31 3.40 14.39
CA ARG A 554 -15.57 3.16 13.69
C ARG A 554 -15.96 1.69 13.65
N ARG A 555 -15.04 0.83 13.22
CA ARG A 555 -15.27 -0.61 13.07
C ARG A 555 -15.72 -1.24 14.39
N TRP A 556 -14.96 -0.98 15.46
CA TRP A 556 -15.27 -1.53 16.78
C TRP A 556 -16.48 -0.85 17.40
N THR A 557 -16.72 0.44 17.12
CA THR A 557 -17.98 1.11 17.50
C THR A 557 -19.16 0.41 16.86
N ASP A 558 -19.16 0.20 15.55
CA ASP A 558 -20.28 -0.43 14.83
C ASP A 558 -20.54 -1.86 15.33
N ILE A 559 -19.48 -2.64 15.59
CA ILE A 559 -19.59 -3.99 16.16
C ILE A 559 -20.20 -3.93 17.57
N ILE A 560 -19.64 -3.11 18.47
CA ILE A 560 -20.09 -3.00 19.87
C ILE A 560 -21.54 -2.48 19.91
N TRP A 561 -21.86 -1.50 19.07
CA TRP A 561 -23.19 -0.91 18.94
C TRP A 561 -24.24 -1.94 18.55
N ALA A 562 -23.94 -2.78 17.55
CA ALA A 562 -24.88 -3.78 17.06
C ALA A 562 -24.97 -5.04 17.95
N THR A 563 -23.90 -5.41 18.65
CA THR A 563 -23.80 -6.72 19.33
C THR A 563 -23.97 -6.69 20.84
N ASN A 564 -23.69 -5.56 21.52
CA ASN A 564 -23.68 -5.51 22.98
C ASN A 564 -25.06 -5.08 23.55
N PRO A 565 -25.76 -5.95 24.31
CA PRO A 565 -27.09 -5.64 24.85
C PRO A 565 -27.13 -4.44 25.80
N ARG A 566 -26.01 -4.12 26.48
CA ARG A 566 -25.93 -2.95 27.38
C ARG A 566 -25.88 -1.65 26.57
N VAL A 567 -25.20 -1.68 25.43
CA VAL A 567 -25.04 -0.53 24.54
C VAL A 567 -26.32 -0.25 23.75
N GLN A 568 -27.07 -1.30 23.40
CA GLN A 568 -28.39 -1.16 22.75
C GLN A 568 -29.42 -0.38 23.59
N ARG A 569 -29.17 -0.18 24.89
CA ARG A 569 -29.99 0.68 25.76
C ARG A 569 -29.69 2.17 25.63
N LEU A 570 -28.57 2.53 24.98
CA LEU A 570 -28.16 3.92 24.78
C LEU A 570 -28.97 4.56 23.65
N GLY A 571 -29.19 5.87 23.72
CA GLY A 571 -29.84 6.62 22.64
C GLY A 571 -28.94 6.75 21.42
N GLY A 572 -29.51 6.85 20.21
CA GLY A 572 -28.77 6.94 18.93
C GLY A 572 -27.73 8.07 18.82
N ASN A 573 -27.84 9.11 19.66
CA ASN A 573 -26.90 10.23 19.74
C ASN A 573 -25.71 9.98 20.69
N GLN A 574 -25.71 8.88 21.45
CA GLN A 574 -24.68 8.52 22.43
C GLN A 574 -23.58 7.62 21.86
N VAL A 575 -23.72 7.14 20.61
CA VAL A 575 -22.71 6.31 19.93
C VAL A 575 -21.31 6.96 19.90
N LYS A 576 -21.26 8.30 19.87
CA LYS A 576 -20.02 9.07 19.91
C LYS A 576 -19.15 8.76 21.14
N TYR A 577 -19.74 8.42 22.29
CA TYR A 577 -18.96 8.12 23.49
C TYR A 577 -18.16 6.83 23.34
N ILE A 578 -18.70 5.85 22.62
CA ILE A 578 -17.99 4.61 22.30
C ILE A 578 -16.88 4.90 21.29
N TYR A 579 -17.21 5.63 20.23
CA TYR A 579 -16.25 6.02 19.20
C TYR A 579 -15.05 6.78 19.79
N TYR A 580 -15.29 7.86 20.53
CA TYR A 580 -14.21 8.67 21.11
C TYR A 580 -13.51 7.95 22.28
N GLY A 581 -14.19 7.03 22.98
CA GLY A 581 -13.54 6.16 23.97
C GLY A 581 -12.49 5.26 23.32
N ILE A 582 -12.86 4.56 22.24
CA ILE A 582 -11.93 3.69 21.49
C ILE A 582 -10.82 4.53 20.86
N LEU A 583 -11.15 5.67 20.26
CA LEU A 583 -10.17 6.57 19.65
C LEU A 583 -9.15 7.08 20.68
N SER A 584 -9.60 7.38 21.91
CA SER A 584 -8.71 7.82 23.01
C SER A 584 -7.78 6.69 23.46
N THR A 585 -8.30 5.47 23.61
CA THR A 585 -7.47 4.30 23.94
C THR A 585 -6.44 4.02 22.85
N TYR A 586 -6.85 4.08 21.59
CA TYR A 586 -5.93 3.98 20.45
C TYR A 586 -4.87 5.09 20.52
N GLY A 587 -5.27 6.34 20.76
CA GLY A 587 -4.39 7.49 20.95
C GLY A 587 -3.33 7.27 22.03
N VAL A 588 -3.72 6.78 23.21
CA VAL A 588 -2.76 6.48 24.29
C VAL A 588 -1.83 5.35 23.88
N TRP A 589 -2.35 4.28 23.28
CA TRP A 589 -1.54 3.15 22.83
C TRP A 589 -0.52 3.54 21.76
N GLY A 590 -0.93 4.26 20.71
CA GLY A 590 -0.02 4.68 19.65
C GLY A 590 1.05 5.66 20.16
N ALA A 591 0.69 6.54 21.09
CA ALA A 591 1.66 7.38 21.79
C ALA A 591 2.73 6.54 22.51
N ILE A 592 2.34 5.51 23.26
CA ILE A 592 3.27 4.59 23.95
C ILE A 592 4.17 3.88 22.93
N VAL A 593 3.62 3.37 21.83
CA VAL A 593 4.38 2.66 20.79
C VAL A 593 5.43 3.56 20.14
N ILE A 594 5.07 4.80 19.80
CA ILE A 594 6.01 5.76 19.22
C ILE A 594 7.15 6.05 20.20
N LEU A 595 6.82 6.29 21.47
CA LEU A 595 7.80 6.56 22.52
C LEU A 595 8.70 5.34 22.82
N ALA A 596 8.21 4.12 22.56
CA ALA A 596 9.00 2.89 22.66
C ALA A 596 10.02 2.70 21.52
N ARG A 597 10.05 3.59 20.51
CA ARG A 597 11.05 3.64 19.44
C ARG A 597 11.18 2.36 18.60
N PHE A 598 10.07 1.65 18.39
CA PHE A 598 10.03 0.54 17.44
C PHE A 598 10.31 1.03 16.00
N SER A 599 10.99 0.20 15.20
CA SER A 599 11.30 0.53 13.80
C SER A 599 10.00 0.74 12.98
N PRO A 600 9.76 1.94 12.42
CA PRO A 600 8.53 2.22 11.68
C PRO A 600 8.33 1.33 10.47
N LEU A 601 9.42 1.04 9.75
CA LEU A 601 9.38 0.16 8.57
C LEU A 601 9.06 -1.28 8.98
N LEU A 602 9.68 -1.79 10.05
CA LEU A 602 9.43 -3.15 10.53
C LEU A 602 7.96 -3.32 10.92
N ILE A 603 7.43 -2.37 11.70
CA ILE A 603 6.03 -2.39 12.11
C ILE A 603 5.10 -2.32 10.90
N ALA A 604 5.41 -1.47 9.92
CA ALA A 604 4.63 -1.39 8.68
C ALA A 604 4.68 -2.71 7.90
N THR A 605 5.85 -3.35 7.77
CA THR A 605 6.02 -4.62 7.06
C THR A 605 5.27 -5.76 7.75
N VAL A 606 5.41 -5.90 9.07
CA VAL A 606 4.69 -6.93 9.85
C VAL A 606 3.18 -6.68 9.81
N GLY A 607 2.77 -5.43 10.03
CA GLY A 607 1.36 -5.04 9.98
C GLY A 607 0.74 -5.32 8.61
N ALA A 608 1.44 -4.97 7.53
CA ALA A 608 1.00 -5.25 6.17
C ALA A 608 0.90 -6.76 5.89
N GLY A 609 1.88 -7.54 6.34
CA GLY A 609 1.84 -9.01 6.22
C GLY A 609 0.60 -9.63 6.88
N LEU A 610 0.26 -9.18 8.09
CA LEU A 610 -0.94 -9.62 8.80
C LEU A 610 -2.25 -9.13 8.14
N GLN A 611 -2.23 -7.93 7.54
CA GLN A 611 -3.37 -7.40 6.79
C GLN A 611 -3.71 -8.24 5.56
N ASN A 612 -2.74 -8.91 4.92
CA ASN A 612 -3.04 -9.90 3.87
C ASN A 612 -3.95 -11.01 4.39
N VAL A 613 -3.66 -11.56 5.58
CA VAL A 613 -4.50 -12.59 6.20
C VAL A 613 -5.90 -12.03 6.48
N ALA A 614 -5.97 -10.81 7.01
CA ALA A 614 -7.24 -10.20 7.38
C ALA A 614 -8.17 -9.98 6.18
N ILE A 615 -7.68 -9.45 5.06
CA ILE A 615 -8.50 -9.28 3.85
C ILE A 615 -8.85 -10.63 3.20
N GLY A 616 -7.92 -11.59 3.21
CA GLY A 616 -8.16 -12.92 2.68
C GLY A 616 -9.28 -13.67 3.42
N VAL A 617 -9.32 -13.56 4.75
CA VAL A 617 -10.41 -14.10 5.57
C VAL A 617 -11.69 -13.29 5.36
N ALA A 618 -11.61 -11.96 5.35
CA ALA A 618 -12.78 -11.10 5.19
C ALA A 618 -13.47 -11.25 3.82
N SER A 619 -12.74 -11.51 2.74
CA SER A 619 -13.34 -11.74 1.42
C SER A 619 -14.16 -13.03 1.37
N LEU A 620 -13.65 -14.11 1.97
CA LEU A 620 -14.37 -15.38 2.08
C LEU A 620 -15.56 -15.28 3.04
N HIS A 621 -15.41 -14.55 4.14
CA HIS A 621 -16.54 -14.30 5.05
C HIS A 621 -17.62 -13.44 4.38
N THR A 622 -17.24 -12.43 3.58
CA THR A 622 -18.18 -11.63 2.78
C THR A 622 -19.00 -12.51 1.82
N LEU A 623 -18.36 -13.48 1.17
CA LEU A 623 -19.07 -14.45 0.33
C LEU A 623 -20.10 -15.25 1.15
N TYR A 624 -19.70 -15.75 2.33
CA TYR A 624 -20.59 -16.49 3.21
C TYR A 624 -21.78 -15.65 3.67
N VAL A 625 -21.55 -14.42 4.09
CA VAL A 625 -22.57 -13.47 4.55
C VAL A 625 -23.54 -13.14 3.43
N ASN A 626 -23.04 -12.78 2.25
CA ASN A 626 -23.89 -12.45 1.11
C ASN A 626 -24.70 -13.64 0.60
N ARG A 627 -24.21 -14.87 0.77
CA ARG A 627 -24.95 -16.09 0.38
C ARG A 627 -26.01 -16.50 1.40
N THR A 628 -25.82 -16.15 2.67
CA THR A 628 -26.68 -16.58 3.77
C THR A 628 -27.74 -15.55 4.12
N LEU A 629 -27.38 -14.27 4.20
CA LEU A 629 -28.27 -13.22 4.70
C LEU A 629 -29.04 -12.47 3.61
N LEU A 630 -28.56 -12.45 2.36
CA LEU A 630 -29.28 -11.76 1.27
C LEU A 630 -30.35 -12.68 0.63
N PRO A 631 -31.50 -12.10 0.24
CA PRO A 631 -32.49 -12.74 -0.63
C PRO A 631 -31.86 -13.24 -1.93
N ARG A 632 -32.40 -14.32 -2.50
CA ARG A 632 -31.78 -15.02 -3.65
C ARG A 632 -31.56 -14.11 -4.85
N GLU A 633 -32.45 -13.15 -5.04
CA GLU A 633 -32.49 -12.17 -6.13
C GLU A 633 -31.37 -11.13 -6.03
N LEU A 634 -30.84 -10.89 -4.82
CA LEU A 634 -29.82 -9.87 -4.55
C LEU A 634 -28.41 -10.45 -4.41
N ARG A 635 -28.29 -11.78 -4.33
CA ARG A 635 -27.02 -12.49 -4.12
C ARG A 635 -26.00 -12.21 -5.24
N PRO A 636 -24.70 -12.31 -4.95
CA PRO A 636 -23.66 -12.25 -5.98
C PRO A 636 -23.87 -13.34 -7.03
N GLY A 637 -23.71 -12.98 -8.31
CA GLY A 637 -23.61 -13.94 -9.40
C GLY A 637 -22.31 -14.75 -9.34
N TRP A 638 -22.23 -15.85 -10.10
CA TRP A 638 -21.09 -16.78 -10.07
C TRP A 638 -19.74 -16.08 -10.30
N PHE A 639 -19.68 -15.10 -11.21
CA PHE A 639 -18.47 -14.33 -11.49
C PHE A 639 -17.97 -13.55 -10.27
N MET A 640 -18.88 -12.90 -9.53
CA MET A 640 -18.53 -12.16 -8.30
C MET A 640 -18.10 -13.11 -7.19
N GLN A 641 -18.72 -14.30 -7.10
CA GLN A 641 -18.32 -15.33 -6.13
C GLN A 641 -16.91 -15.85 -6.40
N LEU A 642 -16.60 -16.16 -7.67
CA LEU A 642 -15.24 -16.54 -8.07
C LEU A 642 -14.23 -15.41 -7.80
N GLY A 643 -14.61 -14.16 -8.03
CA GLY A 643 -13.79 -13.00 -7.71
C GLY A 643 -13.45 -12.87 -6.22
N LEU A 644 -14.40 -13.14 -5.31
CA LEU A 644 -14.15 -13.17 -3.87
C LEU A 644 -13.22 -14.31 -3.45
N VAL A 645 -13.39 -15.49 -4.03
CA VAL A 645 -12.50 -16.64 -3.80
C VAL A 645 -11.09 -16.34 -4.33
N PHE A 646 -10.99 -15.76 -5.53
CA PHE A 646 -9.72 -15.30 -6.10
C PHE A 646 -9.03 -14.30 -5.17
N CYS A 647 -9.75 -13.30 -4.67
CA CYS A 647 -9.23 -12.35 -3.68
C CYS A 647 -8.69 -13.10 -2.45
N GLY A 648 -9.45 -14.05 -1.89
CA GLY A 648 -9.02 -14.86 -0.76
C GLY A 648 -7.72 -15.63 -1.02
N ILE A 649 -7.64 -16.31 -2.16
CA ILE A 649 -6.48 -17.12 -2.57
C ILE A 649 -5.23 -16.26 -2.75
N VAL A 650 -5.33 -15.10 -3.42
CA VAL A 650 -4.19 -14.22 -3.67
C VAL A 650 -3.56 -13.76 -2.35
N PHE A 651 -4.37 -13.23 -1.45
CA PHE A 651 -3.86 -12.65 -0.20
C PHE A 651 -3.40 -13.71 0.81
N LEU A 652 -4.13 -14.82 0.96
CA LEU A 652 -3.69 -15.93 1.81
C LEU A 652 -2.46 -16.63 1.24
N GLY A 653 -2.39 -16.83 -0.08
CA GLY A 653 -1.24 -17.43 -0.75
C GLY A 653 0.05 -16.65 -0.54
N ILE A 654 -0.01 -15.32 -0.64
CA ILE A 654 1.15 -14.45 -0.37
C ILE A 654 1.55 -14.52 1.11
N SER A 655 0.59 -14.59 2.01
CA SER A 655 0.87 -14.75 3.44
C SER A 655 1.61 -16.07 3.73
N VAL A 656 1.20 -17.17 3.08
CA VAL A 656 1.89 -18.46 3.18
C VAL A 656 3.32 -18.38 2.65
N ILE A 657 3.55 -17.70 1.51
CA ILE A 657 4.89 -17.50 0.95
C ILE A 657 5.80 -16.78 1.96
N VAL A 658 5.30 -15.74 2.64
CA VAL A 658 6.08 -15.05 3.68
C VAL A 658 6.42 -15.99 4.83
N VAL A 659 5.44 -16.73 5.36
CA VAL A 659 5.67 -17.64 6.50
C VAL A 659 6.68 -18.75 6.16
N VAL A 660 6.69 -19.22 4.91
CA VAL A 660 7.65 -20.24 4.44
C VAL A 660 9.05 -19.66 4.18
N THR A 661 9.17 -18.34 4.02
CA THR A 661 10.45 -17.66 3.72
C THR A 661 11.08 -16.95 4.92
N LEU A 662 10.33 -16.77 6.02
CA LEU A 662 10.83 -16.38 7.33
C LEU A 662 11.51 -17.58 8.02
#